data_AF-A0A4D9DI92-F1
#
_entry.id   AF-A0A4D9DI92-F1
#
_cell.length_a   1.000
_cell.length_b   1.000
_cell.length_c   1.000
_cell.angle_alpha   90.00
_cell.angle_beta   90.00
_cell.angle_gamma   90.00
#
_symmetry.space_group_name_H-M   'P 1'
#
loop_
_entity.id
_entity.type
_entity.pdbx_description
1 polymer ?
#
loop_
_entity_poly.entity_id
_entity_poly.type
_entity_poly.pdbx_seq_one_letter_code
_entity_poly.pdbx_strand_id
1 'polypeptide(L)'
;MSPEHPHTETPFPEDPNFRFPRQGDPLSADSLFKYYTELGLCGGDTAVLRACLYTAWEGFGREPRCVQENARLLIRWDGGELEFIAGQGQCEICVSCSAGEPQYHITEKTWDMFVAWTNSHPEPLSINNLERVRDRLGRWGALGEELSGCFAEAISQFSREPPCVQENARLRLSWDRGSLEFVSGKGQYEISVSYQEGNPRYHFHVETLPGHLYVARLRSRKDPLTADSLLRFHTELGLCRGDTAALRTRLLTAWEGFSQEPQYVQENARLLIQWGRRQLRFTSGKGECEISVRCGDGKPQYHVRKIPAHVYVAQLRADRPPLSADTLQRVLSELGSCHGDTDGLTSCFDRAWQGFRQEPRCVQGNARLLIRRDGGELEFVSGQGQCEISVLLADGEPQYHITELGGDRPVTWSHASPEPLSVADLVRVWDRLGRWGALGEELSGCFGEAISQFSREPPCVQGNARLRLCWDGGSLEFLSGEGQYIFTISYQEGNPRYHFHVETLPGHLYVARLRFRKDPLTADNLFKFHTELGLCGGDTAVLRACLYTAWRGFRGEPRCVQGNARLLIRWGGGELEFVSGQGQCGIPVLLADGEPQYHITELGGDRPETWSHASREPLSVADLVRVWDRLGRWGALGEELSGCFGEAISQFSQEPRCVQGNARLLIQWGRGRLEFRSGEGQCEISVRCRDERPEYEVGELPVHMYLARLRTRPEPLSADTLRRVLRKLGSCQADTGTLRACISHALDQFVQEPQCVQENARLLICWGGGELEFVSGQGENLITVCKGEEGRIQYVVQVSGWWPWIARLLPYTAVLGRD
;
A
#
# COMPACT_ATOMS: atom_id res chain seq x y z
N MET A 1 67.50 -74.44 -58.77
CA MET A 1 68.46 -74.35 -59.88
C MET A 1 68.48 -72.91 -60.34
N SER A 2 69.46 -72.17 -59.85
CA SER A 2 69.80 -70.82 -60.29
C SER A 2 70.32 -70.84 -61.73
N PRO A 3 70.18 -69.77 -62.51
CA PRO A 3 71.22 -69.34 -63.41
C PRO A 3 72.13 -68.36 -62.65
N GLU A 4 73.36 -68.79 -62.39
CA GLU A 4 74.45 -67.87 -62.12
C GLU A 4 74.77 -67.11 -63.41
N HIS A 5 74.71 -65.78 -63.35
CA HIS A 5 75.44 -64.93 -64.29
C HIS A 5 76.34 -63.97 -63.51
N PRO A 6 77.58 -63.77 -63.98
CA PRO A 6 78.63 -63.14 -63.20
C PRO A 6 78.45 -61.62 -63.21
N HIS A 7 78.38 -61.00 -62.05
CA HIS A 7 78.71 -59.58 -61.93
C HIS A 7 80.22 -59.44 -62.02
N THR A 8 80.70 -59.15 -63.23
CA THR A 8 81.96 -58.45 -63.45
C THR A 8 81.92 -57.12 -62.70
N GLU A 9 82.63 -57.03 -61.57
CA GLU A 9 83.16 -55.75 -61.10
C GLU A 9 84.03 -55.18 -62.22
N THR A 10 83.47 -54.22 -62.95
CA THR A 10 84.28 -53.34 -63.79
C THR A 10 84.75 -52.21 -62.88
N PRO A 11 86.07 -52.06 -62.64
CA PRO A 11 86.56 -50.93 -61.88
C PRO A 11 86.30 -49.67 -62.69
N PHE A 12 85.74 -48.64 -62.05
CA PHE A 12 85.74 -47.28 -62.61
C PHE A 12 87.17 -46.93 -63.04
N PRO A 13 87.36 -46.17 -64.13
CA PRO A 13 88.68 -45.66 -64.47
C PRO A 13 89.14 -44.79 -63.29
N GLU A 14 90.27 -45.17 -62.68
CA GLU A 14 90.99 -44.32 -61.75
C GLU A 14 91.52 -43.10 -62.51
N ASP A 15 90.67 -42.08 -62.69
CA ASP A 15 91.15 -40.74 -62.96
C ASP A 15 91.74 -40.21 -61.64
N PRO A 16 93.06 -39.98 -61.56
CA PRO A 16 93.72 -39.56 -60.31
C PRO A 16 93.21 -38.22 -59.76
N ASN A 17 92.39 -37.48 -60.52
CA ASN A 17 91.83 -36.19 -60.12
C ASN A 17 90.38 -36.25 -59.61
N PHE A 18 89.63 -37.35 -59.82
CA PHE A 18 88.25 -37.46 -59.34
C PHE A 18 88.18 -38.33 -58.08
N ARG A 19 88.07 -37.69 -56.91
CA ARG A 19 87.75 -38.40 -55.67
C ARG A 19 86.25 -38.59 -55.58
N PHE A 20 85.78 -39.83 -55.68
CA PHE A 20 84.45 -40.18 -55.19
C PHE A 20 84.32 -39.74 -53.72
N PRO A 21 83.13 -39.24 -53.31
CA PRO A 21 82.87 -38.90 -51.93
C PRO A 21 83.25 -40.10 -51.05
N ARG A 22 84.07 -39.87 -50.03
CA ARG A 22 84.35 -40.93 -49.05
C ARG A 22 83.17 -40.98 -48.09
N GLN A 23 82.86 -42.18 -47.59
CA GLN A 23 81.84 -42.36 -46.57
C GLN A 23 82.10 -41.38 -45.41
N GLY A 24 81.22 -40.39 -45.21
CA GLY A 24 81.35 -39.35 -44.18
C GLY A 24 81.71 -37.93 -44.65
N ASP A 25 81.62 -37.60 -45.94
CA ASP A 25 81.81 -36.21 -46.39
C ASP A 25 80.72 -35.25 -45.85
N PRO A 26 81.08 -33.99 -45.50
CA PRO A 26 80.15 -33.05 -44.90
C PRO A 26 79.06 -32.60 -45.89
N LEU A 27 77.80 -32.77 -45.48
CA LEU A 27 76.64 -32.33 -46.25
C LEU A 27 76.45 -30.81 -46.14
N SER A 28 76.50 -30.12 -47.28
CA SER A 28 76.17 -28.70 -47.45
C SER A 28 75.69 -28.44 -48.88
N ALA A 29 74.94 -27.37 -49.13
CA ALA A 29 74.54 -27.01 -50.49
C ALA A 29 75.77 -26.78 -51.40
N ASP A 30 76.84 -26.21 -50.84
CA ASP A 30 78.10 -25.97 -51.56
C ASP A 30 78.83 -27.28 -51.90
N SER A 31 78.85 -28.27 -50.99
CA SER A 31 79.45 -29.58 -51.28
C SER A 31 78.66 -30.34 -52.34
N LEU A 32 77.33 -30.32 -52.30
CA LEU A 32 76.49 -30.92 -53.36
C LEU A 32 76.67 -30.24 -54.71
N PHE A 33 76.74 -28.90 -54.76
CA PHE A 33 76.97 -28.14 -55.99
C PHE A 33 78.37 -28.40 -56.57
N LYS A 34 79.38 -28.51 -55.70
CA LYS A 34 80.75 -28.88 -56.08
C LYS A 34 80.78 -30.26 -56.73
N TYR A 35 80.19 -31.27 -56.07
CA TYR A 35 80.12 -32.63 -56.63
C TYR A 35 79.33 -32.69 -57.95
N TYR A 36 78.21 -31.96 -58.05
CA TYR A 36 77.46 -31.81 -59.30
C TYR A 36 78.32 -31.21 -60.43
N THR A 37 79.13 -30.20 -60.13
CA THR A 37 80.00 -29.51 -61.10
C THR A 37 81.18 -30.39 -61.52
N GLU A 38 81.82 -31.07 -60.56
CA GLU A 38 82.96 -31.98 -60.81
C GLU A 38 82.53 -33.20 -61.62
N LEU A 39 81.34 -33.78 -61.37
CA LEU A 39 80.78 -34.87 -62.19
C LEU A 39 80.48 -34.44 -63.62
N GLY A 40 80.19 -33.15 -63.85
CA GLY A 40 80.00 -32.60 -65.20
C GLY A 40 81.28 -32.55 -66.03
N LEU A 41 82.46 -32.70 -65.41
CA LEU A 41 83.77 -32.70 -66.06
C LEU A 41 84.28 -34.12 -66.36
N CYS A 42 83.66 -35.15 -65.79
CA CYS A 42 84.04 -36.56 -66.00
C CYS A 42 83.31 -37.16 -67.23
N GLY A 43 84.06 -37.78 -68.15
CA GLY A 43 83.54 -38.30 -69.43
C GLY A 43 82.85 -39.68 -69.38
N GLY A 44 82.00 -39.96 -68.39
CA GLY A 44 81.29 -41.25 -68.23
C GLY A 44 79.77 -41.15 -68.30
N ASP A 45 79.08 -42.30 -68.26
CA ASP A 45 77.60 -42.42 -68.22
C ASP A 45 77.05 -42.07 -66.83
N THR A 46 77.22 -40.80 -66.43
CA THR A 46 76.88 -40.28 -65.10
C THR A 46 75.61 -39.42 -65.11
N ALA A 47 74.85 -39.43 -66.20
CA ALA A 47 73.69 -38.55 -66.41
C ALA A 47 72.62 -38.71 -65.31
N VAL A 48 72.33 -39.95 -64.90
CA VAL A 48 71.35 -40.25 -63.85
C VAL A 48 71.83 -39.73 -62.49
N LEU A 49 73.09 -40.00 -62.12
CA LEU A 49 73.69 -39.50 -60.89
C LEU A 49 73.74 -37.96 -60.87
N ARG A 50 74.05 -37.32 -62.00
CA ARG A 50 74.07 -35.87 -62.14
C ARG A 50 72.68 -35.25 -61.96
N ALA A 51 71.63 -35.87 -62.50
CA ALA A 51 70.25 -35.44 -62.30
C ALA A 51 69.83 -35.61 -60.82
N CYS A 52 70.14 -36.77 -60.23
CA CYS A 52 69.89 -37.04 -58.82
C CYS A 52 70.67 -36.05 -57.90
N LEU A 53 71.93 -35.67 -58.20
CA LEU A 53 72.69 -34.66 -57.47
C LEU A 53 72.16 -33.24 -57.63
N TYR A 54 71.70 -32.87 -58.83
CA TYR A 54 71.06 -31.57 -59.05
C TYR A 54 69.77 -31.46 -58.24
N THR A 55 68.91 -32.49 -58.27
CA THR A 55 67.70 -32.57 -57.47
C THR A 55 68.01 -32.55 -55.98
N ALA A 56 69.08 -33.23 -55.55
CA ALA A 56 69.54 -33.19 -54.18
C ALA A 56 69.99 -31.77 -53.78
N TRP A 57 70.77 -31.09 -54.61
CA TRP A 57 71.23 -29.71 -54.36
C TRP A 57 70.07 -28.71 -54.32
N GLU A 58 69.19 -28.74 -55.33
CA GLU A 58 68.04 -27.84 -55.42
C GLU A 58 67.04 -28.08 -54.27
N GLY A 59 66.75 -29.35 -53.97
CA GLY A 59 65.88 -29.74 -52.87
C GLY A 59 66.48 -29.36 -51.51
N PHE A 60 67.72 -29.79 -51.24
CA PHE A 60 68.41 -29.53 -49.99
C PHE A 60 68.62 -28.04 -49.72
N GLY A 61 68.93 -27.25 -50.75
CA GLY A 61 69.09 -25.79 -50.64
C GLY A 61 67.80 -25.04 -50.24
N ARG A 62 66.63 -25.65 -50.44
CA ARG A 62 65.32 -25.11 -50.02
C ARG A 62 64.89 -25.58 -48.64
N GLU A 63 65.58 -26.56 -48.05
CA GLU A 63 65.26 -27.07 -46.73
C GLU A 63 65.59 -26.06 -45.63
N PRO A 64 64.82 -26.03 -44.52
CA PRO A 64 65.15 -25.20 -43.37
C PRO A 64 66.53 -25.52 -42.78
N ARG A 65 67.19 -24.54 -42.16
CA ARG A 65 68.54 -24.73 -41.56
C ARG A 65 68.61 -25.92 -40.58
N CYS A 66 67.58 -26.15 -39.77
CA CYS A 66 67.54 -27.27 -38.84
C CYS A 66 67.50 -28.64 -39.53
N VAL A 67 67.01 -28.71 -40.78
CA VAL A 67 67.10 -29.89 -41.64
C VAL A 67 68.50 -29.99 -42.22
N GLN A 68 69.01 -28.89 -42.78
CA GLN A 68 70.34 -28.87 -43.39
C GLN A 68 71.46 -29.24 -42.41
N GLU A 69 71.38 -28.80 -41.16
CA GLU A 69 72.42 -29.00 -40.14
C GLU A 69 72.40 -30.41 -39.50
N ASN A 70 71.37 -31.23 -39.75
CA ASN A 70 71.20 -32.55 -39.13
C ASN A 70 70.69 -33.63 -40.11
N ALA A 71 70.91 -33.43 -41.41
CA ALA A 71 70.44 -34.33 -42.45
C ALA A 71 71.43 -35.45 -42.78
N ARG A 72 70.87 -36.61 -43.13
CA ARG A 72 71.53 -37.73 -43.77
C ARG A 72 70.94 -37.87 -45.16
N LEU A 73 71.64 -37.37 -46.18
CA LEU A 73 71.20 -37.42 -47.56
C LEU A 73 71.76 -38.68 -48.24
N LEU A 74 70.87 -39.57 -48.64
CA LEU A 74 71.13 -40.78 -49.43
C LEU A 74 70.70 -40.54 -50.87
N ILE A 75 71.63 -40.58 -51.80
CA ILE A 75 71.34 -40.51 -53.24
C ILE A 75 71.50 -41.90 -53.82
N ARG A 76 70.42 -42.48 -54.35
CA ARG A 76 70.36 -43.84 -54.91
C ARG A 76 70.13 -43.81 -56.42
N TRP A 77 70.96 -44.52 -57.17
CA TRP A 77 70.81 -44.73 -58.61
C TRP A 77 71.24 -46.16 -58.98
N ASP A 78 71.01 -46.56 -60.23
CA ASP A 78 71.26 -47.94 -60.70
C ASP A 78 72.72 -48.41 -60.55
N GLY A 79 73.67 -47.46 -60.45
CA GLY A 79 75.09 -47.73 -60.30
C GLY A 79 75.63 -47.60 -58.87
N GLY A 80 74.81 -47.29 -57.87
CA GLY A 80 75.26 -47.19 -56.48
C GLY A 80 74.44 -46.27 -55.57
N GLU A 81 74.99 -46.02 -54.37
CA GLU A 81 74.44 -45.11 -53.37
C GLU A 81 75.54 -44.16 -52.89
N LEU A 82 75.20 -42.87 -52.75
CA LEU A 82 76.04 -41.85 -52.10
C LEU A 82 75.37 -41.41 -50.82
N GLU A 83 76.16 -41.29 -49.76
CA GLU A 83 75.71 -40.84 -48.47
C GLU A 83 76.47 -39.58 -48.07
N PHE A 84 75.71 -38.55 -47.70
CA PHE A 84 76.21 -37.30 -47.13
C PHE A 84 75.57 -37.11 -45.76
N ILE A 85 76.34 -36.68 -44.77
CA ILE A 85 75.84 -36.47 -43.41
C ILE A 85 76.20 -35.06 -42.94
N ALA A 86 75.22 -34.37 -42.38
CA ALA A 86 75.36 -33.17 -41.58
C ALA A 86 74.92 -33.47 -40.14
N GLY A 87 75.67 -32.95 -39.16
CA GLY A 87 75.35 -33.10 -37.75
C GLY A 87 75.27 -34.56 -37.30
N GLN A 88 74.13 -34.94 -36.70
CA GLN A 88 73.87 -36.31 -36.21
C GLN A 88 73.15 -37.18 -37.26
N GLY A 89 72.79 -36.63 -38.43
CA GLY A 89 72.13 -37.36 -39.51
C GLY A 89 70.75 -37.91 -39.15
N GLN A 90 70.02 -37.25 -38.23
CA GLN A 90 68.70 -37.74 -37.77
C GLN A 90 67.57 -37.53 -38.78
N CYS A 91 67.78 -36.68 -39.80
CA CYS A 91 66.80 -36.48 -40.85
C CYS A 91 67.25 -37.15 -42.14
N GLU A 92 66.63 -38.26 -42.49
CA GLU A 92 66.99 -38.98 -43.69
C GLU A 92 66.33 -38.34 -44.92
N ILE A 93 67.15 -37.94 -45.88
CA ILE A 93 66.71 -37.41 -47.16
C ILE A 93 67.14 -38.44 -48.20
N CYS A 94 66.20 -39.03 -48.92
CA CYS A 94 66.48 -39.94 -50.01
C CYS A 94 66.23 -39.26 -51.35
N VAL A 95 67.22 -39.22 -52.23
CA VAL A 95 67.02 -38.89 -53.64
C VAL A 95 67.21 -40.15 -54.45
N SER A 96 66.12 -40.70 -54.96
CA SER A 96 66.15 -41.91 -55.78
C SER A 96 65.66 -41.62 -57.19
N CYS A 97 66.38 -42.12 -58.18
CA CYS A 97 65.94 -42.04 -59.57
C CYS A 97 65.06 -43.28 -59.86
N SER A 98 63.74 -43.09 -59.99
CA SER A 98 62.81 -44.16 -60.40
C SER A 98 62.10 -43.75 -61.69
N ALA A 99 62.09 -44.63 -62.69
CA ALA A 99 61.56 -44.37 -64.04
C ALA A 99 62.25 -43.20 -64.80
N GLY A 100 63.53 -42.91 -64.50
CA GLY A 100 64.30 -41.87 -65.18
C GLY A 100 64.13 -40.46 -64.61
N GLU A 101 63.29 -40.27 -63.61
CA GLU A 101 63.14 -38.98 -62.90
C GLU A 101 63.66 -39.08 -61.45
N PRO A 102 64.54 -38.15 -61.02
CA PRO A 102 65.00 -38.07 -59.64
C PRO A 102 63.85 -37.61 -58.72
N GLN A 103 63.52 -38.41 -57.71
CA GLN A 103 62.54 -38.09 -56.69
C GLN A 103 63.24 -37.73 -55.38
N TYR A 104 62.89 -36.58 -54.83
CA TYR A 104 63.38 -36.11 -53.53
C TYR A 104 62.39 -36.48 -52.43
N HIS A 105 62.81 -37.30 -51.47
CA HIS A 105 61.99 -37.77 -50.36
C HIS A 105 62.68 -37.47 -49.02
N ILE A 106 61.89 -37.16 -47.99
CA ILE A 106 62.40 -36.96 -46.62
C ILE A 106 61.65 -37.91 -45.69
N THR A 107 62.39 -38.80 -45.06
CA THR A 107 61.88 -39.83 -44.14
C THR A 107 62.23 -39.45 -42.70
N GLU A 108 61.30 -39.71 -41.78
CA GLU A 108 61.44 -39.53 -40.33
C GLU A 108 61.84 -38.11 -39.88
N LYS A 109 60.83 -37.37 -39.41
CA LYS A 109 60.96 -36.01 -38.89
C LYS A 109 60.82 -36.08 -37.38
N THR A 110 61.75 -35.51 -36.62
CA THR A 110 61.45 -35.09 -35.26
C THR A 110 60.39 -33.97 -35.31
N TRP A 111 59.66 -33.76 -34.22
CA TRP A 111 58.56 -32.78 -34.25
C TRP A 111 59.07 -31.36 -34.52
N ASP A 112 60.23 -30.97 -33.98
CA ASP A 112 60.83 -29.65 -34.19
C ASP A 112 61.13 -29.40 -35.67
N MET A 113 61.63 -30.43 -36.35
CA MET A 113 61.91 -30.38 -37.79
C MET A 113 60.64 -30.36 -38.61
N PHE A 114 59.60 -31.09 -38.18
CA PHE A 114 58.29 -31.05 -38.83
C PHE A 114 57.65 -29.66 -38.75
N VAL A 115 57.72 -28.98 -37.61
CA VAL A 115 57.19 -27.62 -37.45
C VAL A 115 57.95 -26.62 -38.33
N ALA A 116 59.28 -26.63 -38.29
CA ALA A 116 60.11 -25.74 -39.10
C ALA A 116 59.88 -25.96 -40.61
N TRP A 117 59.75 -27.22 -41.03
CA TRP A 117 59.45 -27.58 -42.41
C TRP A 117 58.06 -27.13 -42.84
N THR A 118 57.03 -27.37 -42.01
CA THR A 118 55.64 -26.99 -42.32
C THR A 118 55.46 -25.48 -42.40
N ASN A 119 56.19 -24.70 -41.60
CA ASN A 119 56.17 -23.24 -41.71
C ASN A 119 56.84 -22.72 -42.99
N SER A 120 57.78 -23.49 -43.57
CA SER A 120 58.41 -23.15 -44.85
C SER A 120 57.61 -23.68 -46.05
N HIS A 121 56.87 -24.78 -45.85
CA HIS A 121 56.05 -25.47 -46.85
C HIS A 121 54.70 -25.83 -46.23
N PRO A 122 53.71 -24.90 -46.23
CA PRO A 122 52.42 -25.11 -45.59
C PRO A 122 51.72 -26.38 -46.08
N GLU A 123 51.18 -27.14 -45.14
CA GLU A 123 50.48 -28.40 -45.43
C GLU A 123 49.12 -28.15 -46.11
N PRO A 124 48.62 -29.08 -46.95
CA PRO A 124 47.29 -28.94 -47.55
C PRO A 124 46.21 -28.80 -46.46
N LEU A 125 45.39 -27.75 -46.53
CA LEU A 125 44.31 -27.53 -45.57
C LEU A 125 43.08 -28.38 -45.93
N SER A 126 42.86 -29.45 -45.17
CA SER A 126 41.62 -30.23 -45.16
C SER A 126 41.42 -30.81 -43.76
N ILE A 127 40.17 -31.12 -43.38
CA ILE A 127 39.87 -31.73 -42.07
C ILE A 127 40.65 -33.03 -41.87
N ASN A 128 40.66 -33.89 -42.89
CA ASN A 128 41.40 -35.15 -42.85
C ASN A 128 42.92 -34.93 -42.69
N ASN A 129 43.50 -33.90 -43.32
CA ASN A 129 44.92 -33.61 -43.13
C ASN A 129 45.21 -33.02 -41.75
N LEU A 130 44.33 -32.16 -41.20
CA LEU A 130 44.47 -31.64 -39.83
C LEU A 130 44.45 -32.77 -38.80
N GLU A 131 43.53 -33.73 -38.93
CA GLU A 131 43.46 -34.92 -38.08
C GLU A 131 44.71 -35.79 -38.24
N ARG A 132 45.14 -36.05 -39.48
CA ARG A 132 46.36 -36.83 -39.76
C ARG A 132 47.61 -36.19 -39.15
N VAL A 133 47.76 -34.87 -39.25
CA VAL A 133 48.89 -34.14 -38.67
C VAL A 133 48.81 -34.14 -37.14
N ARG A 134 47.63 -33.90 -36.56
CA ARG A 134 47.41 -34.01 -35.10
C ARG A 134 47.81 -35.39 -34.58
N ASP A 135 47.33 -36.46 -35.22
CA ASP A 135 47.60 -37.84 -34.80
C ASP A 135 49.08 -38.20 -34.98
N ARG A 136 49.73 -37.68 -36.04
CA ARG A 136 51.18 -37.81 -36.25
C ARG A 136 51.97 -37.12 -35.13
N LEU A 137 51.62 -35.90 -34.76
CA LEU A 137 52.24 -35.16 -33.65
C LEU A 137 52.01 -35.86 -32.30
N GLY A 138 50.82 -36.45 -32.11
CA GLY A 138 50.50 -37.26 -30.93
C GLY A 138 51.42 -38.48 -30.80
N ARG A 139 51.69 -39.19 -31.91
CA ARG A 139 52.64 -40.33 -31.92
C ARG A 139 54.06 -39.95 -31.56
N TRP A 140 54.47 -38.71 -31.82
CA TRP A 140 55.79 -38.19 -31.43
C TRP A 140 55.84 -37.63 -30.00
N GLY A 141 54.73 -37.67 -29.24
CA GLY A 141 54.66 -37.06 -27.91
C GLY A 141 54.78 -35.53 -27.91
N ALA A 142 54.61 -34.91 -29.08
CA ALA A 142 54.75 -33.46 -29.27
C ALA A 142 53.43 -32.70 -29.14
N LEU A 143 52.32 -33.41 -28.99
CA LEU A 143 50.99 -32.83 -28.86
C LEU A 143 50.74 -32.42 -27.39
N GLY A 144 51.30 -31.28 -26.99
CA GLY A 144 50.96 -30.65 -25.71
C GLY A 144 49.49 -30.21 -25.65
N GLU A 145 49.00 -29.86 -24.46
CA GLU A 145 47.59 -29.45 -24.24
C GLU A 145 47.19 -28.27 -25.14
N GLU A 146 48.06 -27.26 -25.27
CA GLU A 146 47.83 -26.06 -26.06
C GLU A 146 47.61 -26.38 -27.55
N LEU A 147 48.53 -27.15 -28.13
CA LEU A 147 48.51 -27.52 -29.54
C LEU A 147 47.38 -28.50 -29.84
N SER A 148 47.15 -29.46 -28.95
CA SER A 148 46.00 -30.37 -29.02
C SER A 148 44.69 -29.60 -29.04
N GLY A 149 44.54 -28.62 -28.15
CA GLY A 149 43.39 -27.71 -28.09
C GLY A 149 43.24 -26.90 -29.39
N CYS A 150 44.33 -26.36 -29.93
CA CYS A 150 44.29 -25.63 -31.20
C CYS A 150 43.84 -26.50 -32.37
N PHE A 151 44.31 -27.76 -32.46
CA PHE A 151 43.84 -28.69 -33.49
C PHE A 151 42.36 -29.04 -33.31
N ALA A 152 41.92 -29.33 -32.08
CA ALA A 152 40.52 -29.64 -31.80
C ALA A 152 39.60 -28.48 -32.20
N GLU A 153 39.95 -27.25 -31.82
CA GLU A 153 39.18 -26.06 -32.16
C GLU A 153 39.22 -25.76 -33.67
N ALA A 154 40.39 -25.90 -34.31
CA ALA A 154 40.52 -25.72 -35.75
C ALA A 154 39.65 -26.71 -36.54
N ILE A 155 39.71 -28.00 -36.21
CA ILE A 155 38.91 -29.05 -36.85
C ILE A 155 37.42 -28.77 -36.65
N SER A 156 37.02 -28.48 -35.41
CA SER A 156 35.62 -28.19 -35.05
C SER A 156 35.07 -26.99 -35.83
N GLN A 157 35.75 -25.84 -35.79
CA GLN A 157 35.26 -24.61 -36.42
C GLN A 157 35.41 -24.62 -37.93
N PHE A 158 36.54 -25.09 -38.46
CA PHE A 158 36.77 -25.11 -39.90
C PHE A 158 35.79 -26.05 -40.62
N SER A 159 35.40 -27.17 -39.99
CA SER A 159 34.37 -28.07 -40.54
C SER A 159 33.00 -27.40 -40.71
N ARG A 160 32.75 -26.31 -39.97
CA ARG A 160 31.51 -25.50 -40.01
C ARG A 160 31.61 -24.32 -40.98
N GLU A 161 32.79 -24.02 -41.53
CA GLU A 161 32.94 -23.00 -42.55
C GLU A 161 32.35 -23.47 -43.89
N PRO A 162 31.79 -22.57 -44.72
CA PRO A 162 31.21 -22.95 -46.00
C PRO A 162 32.28 -23.43 -47.00
N PRO A 163 31.92 -24.26 -48.01
CA PRO A 163 32.89 -24.80 -48.97
C PRO A 163 33.76 -23.74 -49.66
N CYS A 164 33.18 -22.59 -50.00
CA CYS A 164 33.91 -21.48 -50.63
C CYS A 164 35.01 -20.87 -49.74
N VAL A 165 34.92 -21.01 -48.42
CA VAL A 165 36.00 -20.67 -47.48
C VAL A 165 36.99 -21.83 -47.41
N GLN A 166 36.52 -23.05 -47.23
CA GLN A 166 37.38 -24.22 -47.05
C GLN A 166 38.32 -24.47 -48.25
N GLU A 167 37.86 -24.19 -49.47
CA GLU A 167 38.61 -24.39 -50.71
C GLU A 167 39.66 -23.29 -51.00
N ASN A 168 39.72 -22.22 -50.18
CA ASN A 168 40.59 -21.07 -50.44
C ASN A 168 41.09 -20.37 -49.16
N ALA A 169 41.27 -21.13 -48.08
CA ALA A 169 41.69 -20.62 -46.78
C ALA A 169 43.16 -20.90 -46.46
N ARG A 170 43.76 -20.04 -45.65
CA ARG A 170 45.03 -20.26 -44.97
C ARG A 170 44.75 -20.31 -43.47
N LEU A 171 45.04 -21.44 -42.84
CA LEU A 171 44.86 -21.66 -41.41
C LEU A 171 46.21 -21.68 -40.71
N ARG A 172 46.41 -20.80 -39.72
CA ARG A 172 47.58 -20.76 -38.85
C ARG A 172 47.21 -21.21 -37.44
N LEU A 173 47.80 -22.28 -36.95
CA LEU A 173 47.74 -22.65 -35.53
C LEU A 173 48.91 -21.97 -34.81
N SER A 174 48.69 -21.41 -33.63
CA SER A 174 49.71 -20.71 -32.85
C SER A 174 49.60 -21.06 -31.37
N TRP A 175 50.73 -21.37 -30.76
CA TRP A 175 50.87 -21.70 -29.34
C TRP A 175 52.21 -21.17 -28.82
N ASP A 176 52.50 -21.27 -27.53
CA ASP A 176 53.62 -20.55 -26.91
C ASP A 176 55.00 -20.94 -27.46
N ARG A 177 55.12 -22.14 -28.04
CA ARG A 177 56.38 -22.66 -28.60
C ARG A 177 56.47 -22.61 -30.12
N GLY A 178 55.45 -22.10 -30.82
CA GLY A 178 55.52 -21.97 -32.28
C GLY A 178 54.18 -21.83 -33.00
N SER A 179 54.24 -22.01 -34.32
CA SER A 179 53.07 -22.00 -35.20
C SER A 179 53.12 -23.12 -36.22
N LEU A 180 51.96 -23.50 -36.77
CA LEU A 180 51.81 -24.39 -37.92
C LEU A 180 50.89 -23.74 -38.94
N GLU A 181 51.19 -23.89 -40.22
CA GLU A 181 50.38 -23.32 -41.28
C GLU A 181 49.86 -24.39 -42.25
N PHE A 182 48.62 -24.20 -42.66
CA PHE A 182 47.91 -25.01 -43.64
C PHE A 182 47.29 -24.12 -44.70
N VAL A 183 47.33 -24.52 -45.96
CA VAL A 183 46.77 -23.73 -47.08
C VAL A 183 45.90 -24.60 -47.99
N SER A 184 44.75 -24.05 -48.39
CA SER A 184 43.86 -24.58 -49.41
C SER A 184 43.67 -23.52 -50.50
N GLY A 185 43.67 -23.94 -51.77
CA GLY A 185 43.56 -23.05 -52.92
C GLY A 185 44.64 -21.97 -52.95
N LYS A 186 44.22 -20.70 -53.04
CA LYS A 186 45.12 -19.53 -53.03
C LYS A 186 45.34 -18.95 -51.63
N GLY A 187 44.71 -19.50 -50.59
CA GLY A 187 44.84 -19.01 -49.22
C GLY A 187 44.35 -17.57 -49.01
N GLN A 188 43.31 -17.13 -49.74
CA GLN A 188 42.80 -15.75 -49.64
C GLN A 188 42.09 -15.44 -48.32
N TYR A 189 41.56 -16.46 -47.63
CA TYR A 189 40.89 -16.30 -46.35
C TYR A 189 41.83 -16.71 -45.22
N GLU A 190 42.39 -15.74 -44.51
CA GLU A 190 43.29 -16.01 -43.39
C GLU A 190 42.49 -16.33 -42.13
N ILE A 191 42.86 -17.43 -41.50
CA ILE A 191 42.24 -17.99 -40.31
C ILE A 191 43.37 -18.29 -39.35
N SER A 192 43.25 -17.92 -38.08
CA SER A 192 44.21 -18.33 -37.06
C SER A 192 43.52 -18.96 -35.87
N VAL A 193 44.11 -20.02 -35.31
CA VAL A 193 43.74 -20.55 -34.01
C VAL A 193 44.90 -20.35 -33.07
N SER A 194 44.70 -19.53 -32.04
CA SER A 194 45.74 -19.23 -31.06
C SER A 194 45.30 -19.67 -29.68
N TYR A 195 46.18 -20.32 -28.93
CA TYR A 195 45.95 -20.61 -27.52
C TYR A 195 46.18 -19.33 -26.69
N GLN A 196 45.12 -18.81 -26.07
CA GLN A 196 45.15 -17.58 -25.28
C GLN A 196 44.32 -17.77 -24.00
N GLU A 197 44.82 -17.30 -22.86
CA GLU A 197 44.09 -17.36 -21.58
C GLU A 197 43.60 -18.79 -21.22
N GLY A 198 44.42 -19.80 -21.51
CA GLY A 198 44.09 -21.21 -21.23
C GLY A 198 43.10 -21.85 -22.19
N ASN A 199 42.74 -21.20 -23.32
CA ASN A 199 41.80 -21.75 -24.29
C ASN A 199 42.21 -21.46 -25.75
N PRO A 200 42.02 -22.41 -26.68
CA PRO A 200 42.19 -22.16 -28.10
C PRO A 200 41.09 -21.22 -28.62
N ARG A 201 41.48 -20.15 -29.32
CA ARG A 201 40.54 -19.18 -29.93
C ARG A 201 40.67 -19.17 -31.44
N TYR A 202 39.56 -19.40 -32.14
CA TYR A 202 39.47 -19.36 -33.60
C TYR A 202 39.14 -17.95 -34.10
N HIS A 203 40.03 -17.39 -34.91
CA HIS A 203 39.92 -16.05 -35.49
C HIS A 203 39.87 -16.13 -37.01
N PHE A 204 38.93 -15.41 -37.60
CA PHE A 204 38.80 -15.28 -39.05
C PHE A 204 39.18 -13.86 -39.44
N HIS A 205 40.36 -13.70 -40.05
CA HIS A 205 40.97 -12.41 -40.35
C HIS A 205 40.54 -11.95 -41.72
N VAL A 206 39.52 -11.09 -41.75
CA VAL A 206 39.16 -10.34 -42.96
C VAL A 206 38.82 -8.91 -42.57
N GLU A 207 39.60 -7.95 -43.08
CA GLU A 207 39.41 -6.52 -42.80
C GLU A 207 38.00 -6.04 -43.20
N THR A 208 37.42 -6.58 -44.27
CA THR A 208 35.99 -6.41 -44.62
C THR A 208 35.43 -7.65 -45.33
N LEU A 209 34.60 -8.44 -44.66
CA LEU A 209 33.96 -9.61 -45.27
C LEU A 209 32.99 -9.18 -46.40
N PRO A 210 33.05 -9.82 -47.59
CA PRO A 210 31.98 -9.68 -48.57
C PRO A 210 30.65 -10.19 -47.99
N GLY A 211 29.57 -9.43 -48.14
CA GLY A 211 28.27 -9.76 -47.54
C GLY A 211 27.72 -11.13 -47.94
N HIS A 212 28.00 -11.60 -49.16
CA HIS A 212 27.59 -12.93 -49.60
C HIS A 212 28.33 -14.06 -48.85
N LEU A 213 29.60 -13.84 -48.49
CA LEU A 213 30.41 -14.78 -47.72
C LEU A 213 29.91 -14.85 -46.28
N TYR A 214 29.63 -13.70 -45.68
CA TYR A 214 29.05 -13.62 -44.34
C TYR A 214 27.70 -14.35 -44.25
N VAL A 215 26.81 -14.15 -45.23
CA VAL A 215 25.53 -14.89 -45.30
C VAL A 215 25.74 -16.40 -45.47
N ALA A 216 26.75 -16.83 -46.23
CA ALA A 216 27.08 -18.24 -46.38
C ALA A 216 27.54 -18.85 -45.04
N ARG A 217 28.37 -18.12 -44.27
CA ARG A 217 28.80 -18.53 -42.93
C ARG A 217 27.64 -18.60 -41.94
N LEU A 218 26.72 -17.64 -41.96
CA LEU A 218 25.51 -17.68 -41.13
C LEU A 218 24.61 -18.89 -41.45
N ARG A 219 24.62 -19.38 -42.69
CA ARG A 219 23.84 -20.58 -43.07
C ARG A 219 24.50 -21.87 -42.64
N SER A 220 25.84 -21.93 -42.64
CA SER A 220 26.58 -23.13 -42.24
C SER A 220 26.68 -23.24 -40.72
N ARG A 221 26.75 -22.11 -40.02
CA ARG A 221 26.79 -22.04 -38.55
C ARG A 221 25.39 -22.22 -37.97
N LYS A 222 25.22 -23.25 -37.14
CA LYS A 222 23.99 -23.48 -36.36
C LYS A 222 24.03 -22.66 -35.07
N ASP A 223 24.18 -21.35 -35.19
CA ASP A 223 24.17 -20.49 -34.02
C ASP A 223 22.77 -20.50 -33.38
N PRO A 224 22.68 -20.56 -32.04
CA PRO A 224 21.41 -20.54 -31.34
C PRO A 224 20.69 -19.21 -31.61
N LEU A 225 19.38 -19.30 -31.82
CA LEU A 225 18.53 -18.11 -31.93
C LEU A 225 18.39 -17.46 -30.56
N THR A 226 19.00 -16.29 -30.39
CA THR A 226 18.84 -15.42 -29.22
C THR A 226 18.74 -13.97 -29.70
N ALA A 227 18.20 -13.08 -28.87
CA ALA A 227 18.19 -11.65 -29.18
C ALA A 227 19.62 -11.12 -29.42
N ASP A 228 20.57 -11.53 -28.57
CA ASP A 228 21.98 -11.15 -28.70
C ASP A 228 22.61 -11.68 -29.99
N SER A 229 22.30 -12.91 -30.41
CA SER A 229 22.84 -13.46 -31.66
C SER A 229 22.32 -12.68 -32.86
N LEU A 230 21.04 -12.31 -32.90
CA LEU A 230 20.46 -11.47 -33.95
C LEU A 230 21.07 -10.06 -33.99
N LEU A 231 21.26 -9.42 -32.84
CA LEU A 231 21.86 -8.08 -32.76
C LEU A 231 23.33 -8.10 -33.21
N ARG A 232 24.08 -9.11 -32.78
CA ARG A 232 25.45 -9.37 -33.23
C ARG A 232 25.48 -9.55 -34.75
N PHE A 233 24.59 -10.37 -35.31
CA PHE A 233 24.53 -10.57 -36.77
C PHE A 233 24.17 -9.29 -37.52
N HIS A 234 23.25 -8.49 -37.00
CA HIS A 234 22.93 -7.18 -37.56
C HIS A 234 24.16 -6.25 -37.59
N THR A 235 24.91 -6.23 -36.49
CA THR A 235 26.10 -5.37 -36.33
C THR A 235 27.23 -5.80 -37.26
N GLU A 236 27.56 -7.09 -37.29
CA GLU A 236 28.59 -7.68 -38.15
C GLU A 236 28.24 -7.52 -39.64
N LEU A 237 26.96 -7.70 -40.02
CA LEU A 237 26.50 -7.47 -41.39
C LEU A 237 26.65 -5.99 -41.81
N GLY A 238 26.59 -5.06 -40.85
CA GLY A 238 26.84 -3.63 -41.06
C GLY A 238 28.29 -3.28 -41.39
N LEU A 239 29.24 -4.15 -41.06
CA LEU A 239 30.67 -4.02 -41.38
C LEU A 239 31.05 -4.70 -42.71
N CYS A 240 30.13 -5.47 -43.30
CA CYS A 240 30.36 -6.19 -44.55
C CYS A 240 30.25 -5.28 -45.79
N ARG A 241 31.05 -5.57 -46.84
CA ARG A 241 30.94 -4.89 -48.14
C ARG A 241 29.87 -5.55 -49.03
N GLY A 242 29.14 -4.74 -49.81
CA GLY A 242 28.16 -5.20 -50.81
C GLY A 242 26.71 -4.85 -50.45
N ASP A 243 25.75 -5.35 -51.24
CA ASP A 243 24.32 -5.11 -51.04
C ASP A 243 23.75 -5.99 -49.90
N THR A 244 23.99 -5.57 -48.66
CA THR A 244 23.50 -6.21 -47.44
C THR A 244 22.36 -5.45 -46.77
N ALA A 245 22.03 -4.23 -47.25
CA ALA A 245 21.08 -3.32 -46.61
C ALA A 245 19.69 -3.94 -46.43
N ALA A 246 19.21 -4.68 -47.44
CA ALA A 246 17.92 -5.36 -47.40
C ALA A 246 17.86 -6.42 -46.29
N LEU A 247 18.93 -7.20 -46.09
CA LEU A 247 19.00 -8.21 -45.03
C LEU A 247 19.21 -7.55 -43.66
N ARG A 248 20.04 -6.51 -43.58
CA ARG A 248 20.32 -5.76 -42.35
C ARG A 248 19.03 -5.23 -41.73
N THR A 249 18.21 -4.57 -42.55
CA THR A 249 16.93 -4.00 -42.08
C THR A 249 16.01 -5.09 -41.55
N ARG A 250 15.97 -6.27 -42.17
CA ARG A 250 15.15 -7.40 -41.72
C ARG A 250 15.69 -8.06 -40.45
N LEU A 251 17.02 -8.13 -40.28
CA LEU A 251 17.62 -8.61 -39.03
C LEU A 251 17.31 -7.66 -37.87
N LEU A 252 17.31 -6.34 -38.12
CA LEU A 252 16.89 -5.37 -37.12
C LEU A 252 15.41 -5.58 -36.72
N THR A 253 14.50 -5.68 -37.68
CA THR A 253 13.08 -5.98 -37.41
C THR A 253 12.90 -7.33 -36.71
N ALA A 254 13.70 -8.33 -37.08
CA ALA A 254 13.68 -9.63 -36.42
C ALA A 254 14.11 -9.53 -34.96
N TRP A 255 15.18 -8.78 -34.69
CA TRP A 255 15.68 -8.54 -33.34
C TRP A 255 14.66 -7.74 -32.51
N GLU A 256 14.11 -6.65 -33.03
CA GLU A 256 13.10 -5.83 -32.36
C GLU A 256 11.88 -6.66 -31.97
N GLY A 257 11.31 -7.42 -32.92
CA GLY A 257 10.16 -8.27 -32.65
C GLY A 257 10.49 -9.41 -31.69
N PHE A 258 11.57 -10.15 -31.96
CA PHE A 258 11.95 -11.31 -31.15
C PHE A 258 12.33 -10.94 -29.70
N SER A 259 12.90 -9.77 -29.47
CA SER A 259 13.25 -9.30 -28.11
C SER A 259 12.01 -8.95 -27.28
N GLN A 260 10.86 -8.70 -27.92
CA GLN A 260 9.58 -8.44 -27.25
C GLN A 260 8.77 -9.71 -27.04
N GLU A 261 9.15 -10.82 -27.67
CA GLU A 261 8.45 -12.09 -27.49
C GLU A 261 8.65 -12.63 -26.07
N PRO A 262 7.64 -13.30 -25.49
CA PRO A 262 7.80 -13.97 -24.21
C PRO A 262 8.96 -14.97 -24.22
N GLN A 263 9.63 -15.16 -23.09
CA GLN A 263 10.80 -16.02 -22.96
C GLN A 263 10.53 -17.46 -23.46
N TYR A 264 9.37 -18.03 -23.17
CA TYR A 264 8.99 -19.37 -23.63
C TYR A 264 8.86 -19.51 -25.16
N VAL A 265 8.52 -18.42 -25.86
CA VAL A 265 8.56 -18.36 -27.33
C VAL A 265 10.01 -18.30 -27.77
N GLN A 266 10.83 -17.45 -27.15
CA GLN A 266 12.24 -17.30 -27.49
C GLN A 266 13.04 -18.61 -27.34
N GLU A 267 12.75 -19.40 -26.30
CA GLU A 267 13.42 -20.67 -26.00
C GLU A 267 13.01 -21.83 -26.93
N ASN A 268 11.90 -21.70 -27.67
CA ASN A 268 11.39 -22.75 -28.56
C ASN A 268 11.00 -22.22 -29.96
N ALA A 269 11.67 -21.15 -30.42
CA ALA A 269 11.35 -20.48 -31.67
C ALA A 269 12.10 -21.03 -32.89
N ARG A 270 11.44 -20.93 -34.04
CA ARG A 270 12.04 -21.07 -35.37
C ARG A 270 11.79 -19.80 -36.16
N LEU A 271 12.81 -18.97 -36.29
CA LEU A 271 12.77 -17.69 -37.01
C LEU A 271 13.21 -17.87 -38.46
N LEU A 272 12.38 -17.41 -39.39
CA LEU A 272 12.61 -17.41 -40.83
C LEU A 272 12.69 -15.99 -41.37
N ILE A 273 13.87 -15.57 -41.83
CA ILE A 273 14.08 -14.24 -42.45
C ILE A 273 14.17 -14.40 -43.96
N GLN A 274 13.23 -13.78 -44.71
CA GLN A 274 13.17 -13.88 -46.17
C GLN A 274 13.48 -12.54 -46.84
N TRP A 275 14.39 -12.55 -47.82
CA TRP A 275 14.72 -11.38 -48.65
C TRP A 275 14.98 -11.79 -50.10
N GLY A 276 14.19 -11.25 -51.03
CA GLY A 276 14.22 -11.69 -52.44
C GLY A 276 13.96 -13.20 -52.56
N ARG A 277 14.84 -13.92 -53.26
CA ARG A 277 14.80 -15.40 -53.39
C ARG A 277 15.60 -16.14 -52.30
N ARG A 278 16.10 -15.43 -51.30
CA ARG A 278 16.99 -15.98 -50.27
C ARG A 278 16.27 -16.03 -48.91
N GLN A 279 16.65 -17.03 -48.11
CA GLN A 279 16.17 -17.17 -46.74
C GLN A 279 17.31 -17.49 -45.76
N LEU A 280 17.10 -17.12 -44.49
CA LEU A 280 17.88 -17.53 -43.32
C LEU A 280 16.92 -18.15 -42.31
N ARG A 281 17.41 -19.17 -41.62
CA ARG A 281 16.68 -19.89 -40.60
C ARG A 281 17.52 -19.93 -39.33
N PHE A 282 16.93 -19.48 -38.24
CA PHE A 282 17.48 -19.59 -36.89
C PHE A 282 16.52 -20.44 -36.06
N THR A 283 17.04 -21.24 -35.13
CA THR A 283 16.22 -22.11 -34.30
C THR A 283 16.72 -22.07 -32.85
N SER A 284 15.79 -22.01 -31.91
CA SER A 284 15.98 -22.15 -30.47
C SER A 284 15.17 -23.36 -29.99
N GLY A 285 15.72 -24.15 -29.06
CA GLY A 285 15.07 -25.36 -28.56
C GLY A 285 14.62 -26.32 -29.66
N LYS A 286 13.33 -26.73 -29.62
CA LYS A 286 12.72 -27.62 -30.63
C LYS A 286 12.22 -26.85 -31.87
N GLY A 287 12.09 -25.53 -31.79
CA GLY A 287 11.64 -24.67 -32.89
C GLY A 287 10.15 -24.84 -33.25
N GLU A 288 9.31 -25.13 -32.26
CA GLU A 288 7.86 -25.33 -32.43
C GLU A 288 7.10 -24.01 -32.62
N CYS A 289 7.63 -22.89 -32.12
CA CYS A 289 7.07 -21.55 -32.34
C CYS A 289 7.62 -20.97 -33.65
N GLU A 290 6.85 -21.01 -34.73
CA GLU A 290 7.29 -20.43 -36.01
C GLU A 290 7.15 -18.91 -36.05
N ILE A 291 8.23 -18.24 -36.38
CA ILE A 291 8.32 -16.79 -36.53
C ILE A 291 8.86 -16.50 -37.92
N SER A 292 8.34 -15.50 -38.61
CA SER A 292 8.88 -15.09 -39.90
C SER A 292 8.94 -13.59 -40.06
N VAL A 293 10.01 -13.12 -40.70
CA VAL A 293 10.17 -11.73 -41.14
C VAL A 293 10.10 -11.70 -42.65
N ARG A 294 9.03 -11.08 -43.16
CA ARG A 294 8.72 -10.97 -44.60
C ARG A 294 8.49 -9.51 -44.97
N CYS A 295 8.60 -9.16 -46.24
CA CYS A 295 8.20 -7.83 -46.68
C CYS A 295 6.72 -7.81 -47.08
N GLY A 296 5.93 -7.01 -46.36
CA GLY A 296 4.62 -6.53 -46.80
C GLY A 296 4.75 -5.05 -47.16
N ASP A 297 4.22 -4.63 -48.30
CA ASP A 297 4.21 -3.21 -48.75
C ASP A 297 5.60 -2.53 -48.79
N GLY A 298 6.65 -3.30 -49.09
CA GLY A 298 8.03 -2.80 -49.16
C GLY A 298 8.71 -2.61 -47.80
N LYS A 299 8.03 -2.85 -46.68
CA LYS A 299 8.61 -2.80 -45.32
C LYS A 299 8.73 -4.20 -44.70
N PRO A 300 9.80 -4.49 -43.96
CA PRO A 300 9.88 -5.73 -43.20
C PRO A 300 8.81 -5.75 -42.11
N GLN A 301 8.09 -6.87 -42.02
CA GLN A 301 7.05 -7.13 -41.02
C GLN A 301 7.41 -8.40 -40.26
N TYR A 302 7.31 -8.31 -38.94
CA TYR A 302 7.51 -9.42 -38.03
C TYR A 302 6.19 -10.14 -37.81
N HIS A 303 6.16 -11.45 -38.04
CA HIS A 303 4.96 -12.28 -37.96
C HIS A 303 5.22 -13.52 -37.11
N VAL A 304 4.53 -13.65 -35.99
CA VAL A 304 4.48 -14.88 -35.19
C VAL A 304 3.32 -15.73 -35.70
N ARG A 305 3.59 -16.98 -36.11
CA ARG A 305 2.52 -17.95 -36.35
C ARG A 305 1.99 -18.41 -34.98
N LYS A 306 0.67 -18.66 -34.90
CA LYS A 306 -0.02 -19.05 -33.66
C LYS A 306 0.78 -20.11 -32.87
N ILE A 307 1.02 -19.81 -31.59
CA ILE A 307 1.81 -20.64 -30.67
C ILE A 307 1.05 -21.95 -30.40
N PRO A 308 1.69 -23.13 -30.45
CA PRO A 308 1.02 -24.38 -30.09
C PRO A 308 0.55 -24.38 -28.63
N ALA A 309 -0.72 -24.75 -28.39
CA ALA A 309 -1.32 -24.69 -27.05
C ALA A 309 -0.56 -25.51 -26.00
N HIS A 310 0.04 -26.64 -26.38
CA HIS A 310 0.79 -27.48 -25.44
C HIS A 310 2.08 -26.80 -24.93
N VAL A 311 2.71 -25.94 -25.73
CA VAL A 311 3.90 -25.16 -25.32
C VAL A 311 3.51 -24.15 -24.26
N TYR A 312 2.40 -23.45 -24.48
CA TYR A 312 1.87 -22.47 -23.54
C TYR A 312 1.42 -23.12 -22.22
N VAL A 313 0.72 -24.26 -22.28
CA VAL A 313 0.33 -25.02 -21.08
C VAL A 313 1.53 -25.54 -20.29
N ALA A 314 2.59 -25.99 -20.97
CA ALA A 314 3.83 -26.42 -20.31
C ALA A 314 4.49 -25.25 -19.55
N GLN A 315 4.45 -24.05 -20.12
CA GLN A 315 4.93 -22.85 -19.45
C GLN A 315 4.12 -22.51 -18.20
N LEU A 316 2.78 -22.53 -18.28
CA LEU A 316 1.93 -22.28 -17.12
C LEU A 316 2.22 -23.25 -15.95
N ARG A 317 2.58 -24.50 -16.26
CA ARG A 317 3.02 -25.48 -15.23
C ARG A 317 4.36 -25.13 -14.60
N ALA A 318 5.29 -24.59 -15.39
CA ALA A 318 6.63 -24.23 -14.92
C ALA A 318 6.59 -22.95 -14.07
N ASP A 319 5.89 -21.92 -14.55
CA ASP A 319 5.87 -20.60 -13.92
C ASP A 319 4.92 -20.50 -12.72
N ARG A 320 3.85 -21.32 -12.71
CA ARG A 320 2.80 -21.31 -11.68
C ARG A 320 2.34 -19.89 -11.32
N PRO A 321 1.76 -19.15 -12.28
CA PRO A 321 1.37 -17.77 -12.05
C PRO A 321 0.35 -17.66 -10.90
N PRO A 322 0.35 -16.52 -10.16
CA PRO A 322 -0.50 -16.35 -9.00
C PRO A 322 -1.98 -16.36 -9.41
N LEU A 323 -2.81 -16.98 -8.58
CA LEU A 323 -4.25 -17.04 -8.80
C LEU A 323 -4.87 -15.66 -8.61
N SER A 324 -5.41 -15.10 -9.68
CA SER A 324 -6.26 -13.92 -9.64
C SER A 324 -7.26 -13.97 -10.80
N ALA A 325 -8.37 -13.23 -10.71
CA ALA A 325 -9.33 -13.13 -11.80
C ALA A 325 -8.67 -12.57 -13.07
N ASP A 326 -7.76 -11.60 -12.93
CA ASP A 326 -7.01 -11.01 -14.04
C ASP A 326 -6.02 -12.00 -14.66
N THR A 327 -5.35 -12.83 -13.82
CA THR A 327 -4.48 -13.90 -14.31
C THR A 327 -5.28 -14.90 -15.15
N LEU A 328 -6.42 -15.36 -14.65
CA LEU A 328 -7.26 -16.34 -15.37
C LEU A 328 -7.82 -15.76 -16.67
N GLN A 329 -8.25 -14.49 -16.67
CA GLN A 329 -8.72 -13.81 -17.87
C GLN A 329 -7.62 -13.63 -18.91
N ARG A 330 -6.40 -13.29 -18.46
CA ARG A 330 -5.23 -13.17 -19.32
C ARG A 330 -4.90 -14.51 -19.97
N VAL A 331 -4.84 -15.57 -19.16
CA VAL A 331 -4.60 -16.95 -19.65
C VAL A 331 -5.67 -17.38 -20.66
N LEU A 332 -6.95 -17.08 -20.39
CA LEU A 332 -8.04 -17.37 -21.31
C LEU A 332 -7.87 -16.64 -22.66
N SER A 333 -7.45 -15.37 -22.63
CA SER A 333 -7.22 -14.56 -23.83
C SER A 333 -6.01 -15.07 -24.64
N GLU A 334 -4.94 -15.47 -23.95
CA GLU A 334 -3.73 -16.04 -24.57
C GLU A 334 -4.02 -17.41 -25.20
N LEU A 335 -4.81 -18.27 -24.54
CA LEU A 335 -5.26 -19.55 -25.08
C LEU A 335 -6.08 -19.39 -26.37
N GLY A 336 -6.94 -18.36 -26.47
CA GLY A 336 -7.69 -18.06 -27.68
C GLY A 336 -6.80 -17.69 -28.89
N SER A 337 -5.55 -17.29 -28.62
CA SER A 337 -4.56 -16.95 -29.65
C SER A 337 -3.67 -18.15 -30.04
N CYS A 338 -3.72 -19.26 -29.29
CA CYS A 338 -2.96 -20.48 -29.57
C CYS A 338 -3.53 -21.28 -30.75
N HIS A 339 -2.73 -22.24 -31.23
CA HIS A 339 -3.12 -23.23 -32.24
C HIS A 339 -3.20 -24.63 -31.61
N GLY A 340 -4.21 -25.41 -32.00
CA GLY A 340 -4.47 -26.78 -31.51
C GLY A 340 -5.88 -26.93 -30.96
N ASP A 341 -6.19 -28.10 -30.38
CA ASP A 341 -7.45 -28.34 -29.66
C ASP A 341 -7.44 -27.65 -28.28
N THR A 342 -7.80 -26.37 -28.29
CA THR A 342 -7.89 -25.53 -27.11
C THR A 342 -9.28 -25.52 -26.50
N ASP A 343 -10.31 -26.06 -27.16
CA ASP A 343 -11.72 -25.83 -26.81
C ASP A 343 -12.02 -26.33 -25.40
N GLY A 344 -11.63 -27.57 -25.07
CA GLY A 344 -11.80 -28.12 -23.73
C GLY A 344 -11.04 -27.36 -22.64
N LEU A 345 -9.85 -26.84 -22.95
CA LEU A 345 -9.06 -26.07 -21.98
C LEU A 345 -9.66 -24.66 -21.77
N THR A 346 -10.11 -24.05 -22.86
CA THR A 346 -10.74 -22.72 -22.88
C THR A 346 -12.03 -22.75 -22.06
N SER A 347 -12.86 -23.79 -22.24
CA SER A 347 -14.07 -24.00 -21.42
C SER A 347 -13.74 -24.16 -19.93
N CYS A 348 -12.69 -24.93 -19.59
CA CYS A 348 -12.25 -25.04 -18.20
C CYS A 348 -11.78 -23.69 -17.62
N PHE A 349 -11.01 -22.91 -18.36
CA PHE A 349 -10.53 -21.59 -17.89
C PHE A 349 -11.66 -20.56 -17.80
N ASP A 350 -12.60 -20.57 -18.74
CA ASP A 350 -13.79 -19.71 -18.66
C ASP A 350 -14.63 -20.06 -17.43
N ARG A 351 -14.87 -21.35 -17.19
CA ARG A 351 -15.58 -21.81 -15.98
C ARG A 351 -14.83 -21.45 -14.70
N ALA A 352 -13.51 -21.65 -14.67
CA ALA A 352 -12.67 -21.28 -13.54
C ALA A 352 -12.71 -19.79 -13.27
N TRP A 353 -12.61 -18.96 -14.31
CA TRP A 353 -12.67 -17.50 -14.20
C TRP A 353 -14.04 -17.02 -13.72
N GLN A 354 -15.13 -17.54 -14.30
CA GLN A 354 -16.49 -17.18 -13.91
C GLN A 354 -16.80 -17.58 -12.46
N GLY A 355 -16.43 -18.82 -12.06
CA GLY A 355 -16.60 -19.29 -10.69
C GLY A 355 -15.77 -18.48 -9.71
N PHE A 356 -14.46 -18.38 -9.95
CA PHE A 356 -13.53 -17.70 -9.07
C PHE A 356 -13.86 -16.22 -8.85
N ARG A 357 -14.30 -15.51 -9.90
CA ARG A 357 -14.69 -14.09 -9.79
C ARG A 357 -15.93 -13.86 -8.92
N GLN A 358 -16.81 -14.86 -8.82
CA GLN A 358 -18.00 -14.80 -7.97
C GLN A 358 -17.69 -15.13 -6.51
N GLU A 359 -16.52 -15.71 -6.22
CA GLU A 359 -16.13 -16.04 -4.86
C GLU A 359 -15.89 -14.79 -4.00
N PRO A 360 -16.15 -14.85 -2.70
CA PRO A 360 -15.79 -13.78 -1.78
C PRO A 360 -14.28 -13.47 -1.81
N ARG A 361 -13.91 -12.21 -1.55
CA ARG A 361 -12.49 -11.78 -1.53
C ARG A 361 -11.61 -12.61 -0.59
N CYS A 362 -12.17 -13.13 0.50
CA CYS A 362 -11.44 -13.99 1.43
C CYS A 362 -11.05 -15.35 0.82
N VAL A 363 -11.94 -15.95 0.02
CA VAL A 363 -11.63 -17.18 -0.74
C VAL A 363 -10.64 -16.83 -1.84
N GLN A 364 -10.89 -15.76 -2.60
CA GLN A 364 -9.96 -15.33 -3.66
C GLN A 364 -8.55 -15.09 -3.14
N GLY A 365 -8.41 -14.51 -1.94
CA GLY A 365 -7.13 -14.21 -1.31
C GLY A 365 -6.35 -15.43 -0.79
N ASN A 366 -6.99 -16.59 -0.60
CA ASN A 366 -6.38 -17.77 0.03
C ASN A 366 -6.74 -19.11 -0.68
N ALA A 367 -6.98 -19.06 -1.99
CA ALA A 367 -7.39 -20.22 -2.77
C ALA A 367 -6.23 -20.91 -3.50
N ARG A 368 -6.41 -22.21 -3.72
CA ARG A 368 -5.61 -23.08 -4.58
C ARG A 368 -6.53 -23.64 -5.66
N LEU A 369 -6.40 -23.15 -6.89
CA LEU A 369 -7.18 -23.60 -8.03
C LEU A 369 -6.43 -24.67 -8.82
N LEU A 370 -7.08 -25.82 -9.01
CA LEU A 370 -6.59 -26.95 -9.79
C LEU A 370 -7.48 -27.13 -11.03
N ILE A 371 -6.91 -26.98 -12.21
CA ILE A 371 -7.58 -27.28 -13.49
C ILE A 371 -7.01 -28.61 -14.00
N ARG A 372 -7.84 -29.64 -14.08
CA ARG A 372 -7.41 -30.99 -14.50
C ARG A 372 -8.02 -31.34 -15.86
N ARG A 373 -7.16 -31.75 -16.80
CA ARG A 373 -7.55 -32.24 -18.15
C ARG A 373 -6.59 -33.33 -18.62
N ASP A 374 -7.13 -34.47 -19.09
CA ASP A 374 -6.42 -35.53 -19.81
C ASP A 374 -5.09 -36.00 -19.15
N GLY A 375 -5.09 -36.16 -17.81
CA GLY A 375 -3.91 -36.60 -17.05
C GLY A 375 -2.88 -35.50 -16.74
N GLY A 376 -3.16 -34.25 -17.11
CA GLY A 376 -2.39 -33.08 -16.77
C GLY A 376 -3.10 -32.16 -15.77
N GLU A 377 -2.36 -31.64 -14.79
CA GLU A 377 -2.86 -30.69 -13.79
C GLU A 377 -2.19 -29.32 -14.00
N LEU A 378 -2.99 -28.26 -13.89
CA LEU A 378 -2.54 -26.87 -13.79
C LEU A 378 -2.93 -26.33 -12.42
N GLU A 379 -1.98 -25.72 -11.74
CA GLU A 379 -2.12 -25.23 -10.37
C GLU A 379 -1.89 -23.72 -10.33
N PHE A 380 -2.81 -23.01 -9.70
CA PHE A 380 -2.73 -21.59 -9.41
C PHE A 380 -2.98 -21.38 -7.93
N VAL A 381 -2.18 -20.53 -7.27
CA VAL A 381 -2.30 -20.30 -5.82
C VAL A 381 -2.39 -18.81 -5.53
N SER A 382 -3.28 -18.43 -4.61
CA SER A 382 -3.33 -17.14 -3.94
C SER A 382 -3.15 -17.33 -2.44
N GLY A 383 -2.37 -16.45 -1.82
CA GLY A 383 -2.11 -16.51 -0.38
C GLY A 383 -1.46 -17.84 0.05
N GLN A 384 -2.06 -18.51 1.03
CA GLN A 384 -1.57 -19.79 1.55
C GLN A 384 -2.22 -21.01 0.87
N GLY A 385 -3.21 -20.81 -0.01
CA GLY A 385 -3.84 -21.88 -0.79
C GLY A 385 -4.65 -22.88 0.04
N GLN A 386 -5.29 -22.45 1.13
CA GLN A 386 -6.03 -23.33 2.04
C GLN A 386 -7.43 -23.72 1.52
N CYS A 387 -8.01 -22.93 0.61
CA CYS A 387 -9.26 -23.25 -0.05
C CYS A 387 -8.98 -23.93 -1.40
N GLU A 388 -9.19 -25.25 -1.51
CA GLU A 388 -9.00 -25.94 -2.78
C GLU A 388 -10.21 -25.77 -3.69
N ILE A 389 -9.98 -25.25 -4.88
CA ILE A 389 -10.96 -25.10 -5.95
C ILE A 389 -10.52 -26.06 -7.06
N SER A 390 -11.41 -26.95 -7.49
CA SER A 390 -11.15 -27.90 -8.57
C SER A 390 -12.06 -27.63 -9.74
N VAL A 391 -11.48 -27.49 -10.94
CA VAL A 391 -12.21 -27.47 -12.21
C VAL A 391 -11.88 -28.73 -12.99
N LEU A 392 -12.91 -29.56 -13.16
CA LEU A 392 -12.82 -30.89 -13.76
C LEU A 392 -13.70 -30.93 -15.00
N LEU A 393 -13.16 -31.40 -16.12
CA LEU A 393 -13.99 -31.71 -17.29
C LEU A 393 -14.64 -33.08 -17.06
N ALA A 394 -15.94 -33.11 -16.77
CA ALA A 394 -16.72 -34.34 -16.58
C ALA A 394 -17.85 -34.37 -17.61
N ASP A 395 -17.96 -35.47 -18.36
CA ASP A 395 -18.96 -35.65 -19.42
C ASP A 395 -18.94 -34.55 -20.51
N GLY A 396 -17.77 -33.94 -20.75
CA GLY A 396 -17.58 -32.87 -21.73
C GLY A 396 -17.86 -31.46 -21.21
N GLU A 397 -18.33 -31.31 -19.96
CA GLU A 397 -18.64 -30.03 -19.34
C GLU A 397 -17.70 -29.74 -18.16
N PRO A 398 -17.18 -28.50 -18.04
CA PRO A 398 -16.34 -28.12 -16.90
C PRO A 398 -17.19 -27.91 -15.64
N GLN A 399 -16.92 -28.70 -14.61
CA GLN A 399 -17.53 -28.58 -13.29
C GLN A 399 -16.60 -27.85 -12.33
N TYR A 400 -17.16 -26.93 -11.54
CA TYR A 400 -16.43 -26.12 -10.57
C TYR A 400 -16.81 -26.58 -9.16
N HIS A 401 -15.83 -27.02 -8.38
CA HIS A 401 -16.00 -27.57 -7.03
C HIS A 401 -15.08 -26.86 -6.05
N ILE A 402 -15.58 -26.62 -4.83
CA ILE A 402 -14.77 -26.08 -3.72
C ILE A 402 -14.72 -27.14 -2.62
N THR A 403 -13.52 -27.44 -2.15
CA THR A 403 -13.28 -28.45 -1.10
C THR A 403 -12.38 -27.88 -0.02
N GLU A 404 -12.71 -28.12 1.25
CA GLU A 404 -11.89 -27.72 2.38
C GLU A 404 -10.78 -28.74 2.62
N LEU A 405 -9.52 -28.30 2.67
CA LEU A 405 -8.41 -29.15 3.07
C LEU A 405 -8.42 -29.31 4.60
N GLY A 406 -8.92 -30.45 5.10
CA GLY A 406 -8.77 -30.86 6.51
C GLY A 406 -10.06 -31.20 7.28
N GLY A 407 -11.23 -31.23 6.63
CA GLY A 407 -12.49 -31.69 7.24
C GLY A 407 -12.95 -33.04 6.67
N ASP A 408 -13.41 -33.95 7.53
CA ASP A 408 -13.83 -35.33 7.18
C ASP A 408 -15.05 -35.43 6.22
N ARG A 409 -15.60 -34.33 5.70
CA ARG A 409 -16.64 -34.34 4.66
C ARG A 409 -16.56 -33.13 3.73
N PRO A 410 -16.82 -33.30 2.42
CA PRO A 410 -17.05 -32.18 1.51
C PRO A 410 -18.35 -31.48 1.92
N VAL A 411 -18.25 -30.22 2.37
CA VAL A 411 -19.42 -29.36 2.62
C VAL A 411 -19.52 -28.39 1.45
N THR A 412 -20.52 -28.59 0.61
CA THR A 412 -20.83 -27.70 -0.51
C THR A 412 -21.32 -26.36 0.01
N TRP A 413 -20.55 -25.29 -0.23
CA TRP A 413 -21.04 -23.92 -0.12
C TRP A 413 -21.98 -23.64 -1.29
N SER A 414 -23.29 -23.51 -1.03
CA SER A 414 -24.23 -22.99 -2.03
C SER A 414 -24.63 -21.59 -1.62
N HIS A 415 -24.31 -20.59 -2.45
CA HIS A 415 -24.77 -19.21 -2.29
C HIS A 415 -26.31 -19.05 -2.40
N ALA A 416 -27.04 -20.14 -2.60
CA ALA A 416 -28.48 -20.16 -2.87
C ALA A 416 -29.36 -20.43 -1.63
N SER A 417 -28.79 -20.80 -0.48
CA SER A 417 -29.55 -21.21 0.72
C SER A 417 -29.04 -20.51 1.99
N PRO A 418 -29.91 -19.85 2.77
CA PRO A 418 -29.50 -19.23 4.03
C PRO A 418 -29.14 -20.27 5.10
N GLU A 419 -28.15 -19.94 5.94
CA GLU A 419 -27.70 -20.79 7.05
C GLU A 419 -28.70 -20.76 8.22
N PRO A 420 -28.82 -21.81 9.04
CA PRO A 420 -29.67 -21.78 10.23
C PRO A 420 -29.24 -20.68 11.21
N LEU A 421 -30.20 -19.95 11.77
CA LEU A 421 -29.97 -18.83 12.69
C LEU A 421 -30.23 -19.21 14.14
N SER A 422 -29.15 -19.44 14.88
CA SER A 422 -29.12 -19.38 16.35
C SER A 422 -27.82 -18.73 16.81
N VAL A 423 -27.72 -18.35 18.08
CA VAL A 423 -26.44 -17.83 18.63
C VAL A 423 -25.33 -18.87 18.49
N ALA A 424 -25.64 -20.16 18.69
CA ALA A 424 -24.68 -21.25 18.53
C ALA A 424 -24.25 -21.42 17.06
N ASP A 425 -25.15 -21.21 16.10
CA ASP A 425 -24.84 -21.27 14.67
C ASP A 425 -23.97 -20.08 14.24
N LEU A 426 -24.26 -18.88 14.74
CA LEU A 426 -23.42 -17.70 14.50
C LEU A 426 -22.00 -17.91 15.04
N VAL A 427 -21.85 -18.44 16.26
CA VAL A 427 -20.53 -18.78 16.84
C VAL A 427 -19.83 -19.86 16.01
N ARG A 428 -20.55 -20.91 15.59
CA ARG A 428 -19.98 -21.99 14.78
C ARG A 428 -19.47 -21.50 13.43
N VAL A 429 -20.23 -20.63 12.77
CA VAL A 429 -19.82 -20.01 11.49
C VAL A 429 -18.68 -19.02 11.70
N TRP A 430 -18.71 -18.25 12.80
CA TRP A 430 -17.61 -17.37 13.20
C TRP A 430 -16.30 -18.14 13.39
N ASP A 431 -16.30 -19.22 14.16
CA ASP A 431 -15.14 -20.08 14.39
C ASP A 431 -14.63 -20.73 13.09
N ARG A 432 -15.57 -21.18 12.23
CA ARG A 432 -15.25 -21.76 10.92
C ARG A 432 -14.53 -20.75 10.03
N LEU A 433 -15.04 -19.53 9.92
CA LEU A 433 -14.41 -18.45 9.13
C LEU A 433 -13.09 -17.97 9.75
N GLY A 434 -12.98 -18.00 11.08
CA GLY A 434 -11.73 -17.73 11.79
C GLY A 434 -10.62 -18.74 11.43
N ARG A 435 -10.95 -20.03 11.37
CA ARG A 435 -10.01 -21.08 10.93
C ARG A 435 -9.56 -20.91 9.48
N TRP A 436 -10.39 -20.33 8.61
CA TRP A 436 -10.06 -20.07 7.20
C TRP A 436 -9.21 -18.80 6.97
N GLY A 437 -8.92 -18.04 8.04
CA GLY A 437 -8.33 -16.70 7.90
C GLY A 437 -9.23 -15.72 7.13
N ALA A 438 -10.49 -16.08 6.92
CA ALA A 438 -11.48 -15.32 6.18
C ALA A 438 -12.15 -14.24 7.04
N LEU A 439 -11.82 -14.23 8.33
CA LEU A 439 -12.40 -13.34 9.31
C LEU A 439 -11.61 -12.03 9.42
N GLY A 440 -11.81 -11.13 8.47
CA GLY A 440 -11.31 -9.76 8.57
C GLY A 440 -11.93 -8.99 9.74
N GLU A 441 -11.32 -7.88 10.14
CA GLU A 441 -11.80 -7.04 11.25
C GLU A 441 -13.28 -6.63 11.08
N GLU A 442 -13.69 -6.33 9.85
CA GLU A 442 -15.06 -5.92 9.53
C GLU A 442 -16.09 -7.02 9.80
N LEU A 443 -15.82 -8.22 9.28
CA LEU A 443 -16.70 -9.37 9.40
C LEU A 443 -16.69 -9.89 10.84
N SER A 444 -15.52 -9.90 11.49
CA SER A 444 -15.39 -10.22 12.91
C SER A 444 -16.21 -9.26 13.78
N GLY A 445 -16.14 -7.96 13.49
CA GLY A 445 -16.96 -6.94 14.16
C GLY A 445 -18.45 -7.19 13.94
N CYS A 446 -18.86 -7.51 12.71
CA CYS A 446 -20.26 -7.84 12.40
C CYS A 446 -20.75 -9.09 13.14
N PHE A 447 -19.94 -10.15 13.24
CA PHE A 447 -20.29 -11.33 14.03
C PHE A 447 -20.35 -11.04 15.52
N GLY A 448 -19.40 -10.27 16.05
CA GLY A 448 -19.41 -9.85 17.45
C GLY A 448 -20.68 -9.06 17.80
N GLU A 449 -21.05 -8.11 16.95
CA GLU A 449 -22.29 -7.33 17.10
C GLU A 449 -23.53 -8.20 16.91
N ALA A 450 -23.51 -9.14 15.95
CA ALA A 450 -24.60 -10.08 15.73
C ALA A 450 -24.86 -10.94 16.96
N ILE A 451 -23.82 -11.56 17.50
CA ILE A 451 -23.90 -12.43 18.67
C ILE A 451 -24.36 -11.60 19.88
N SER A 452 -23.78 -10.41 20.09
CA SER A 452 -24.12 -9.51 21.20
C SER A 452 -25.57 -9.02 21.14
N GLN A 453 -26.05 -8.57 19.98
CA GLN A 453 -27.40 -8.00 19.85
C GLN A 453 -28.47 -9.08 19.73
N PHE A 454 -28.23 -10.12 18.93
CA PHE A 454 -29.22 -11.16 18.70
C PHE A 454 -29.48 -11.98 19.97
N SER A 455 -28.46 -12.21 20.81
CA SER A 455 -28.63 -12.85 22.13
C SER A 455 -29.50 -12.06 23.11
N ARG A 456 -29.66 -10.75 22.89
CA ARG A 456 -30.54 -9.86 23.68
C ARG A 456 -31.95 -9.75 23.12
N GLU A 457 -32.26 -10.40 22.00
CA GLU A 457 -33.62 -10.49 21.48
C GLU A 457 -34.42 -11.58 22.21
N PRO A 458 -35.73 -11.40 22.42
CA PRO A 458 -36.55 -12.41 23.09
C PRO A 458 -36.71 -13.68 22.23
N PRO A 459 -36.93 -14.87 22.83
CA PRO A 459 -37.00 -16.14 22.09
C PRO A 459 -38.04 -16.18 20.96
N CYS A 460 -39.17 -15.49 21.13
CA CYS A 460 -40.22 -15.40 20.12
C CYS A 460 -39.78 -14.64 18.85
N VAL A 461 -38.81 -13.73 18.97
CA VAL A 461 -38.21 -13.00 17.85
C VAL A 461 -37.09 -13.83 17.23
N GLN A 462 -36.25 -14.47 18.04
CA GLN A 462 -35.17 -15.35 17.55
C GLN A 462 -35.67 -16.54 16.73
N GLY A 463 -36.83 -17.10 17.08
CA GLY A 463 -37.43 -18.27 16.40
C GLY A 463 -38.03 -18.00 15.02
N ASN A 464 -38.07 -16.74 14.55
CA ASN A 464 -38.63 -16.38 13.24
C ASN A 464 -37.87 -15.20 12.59
N ALA A 465 -36.54 -15.25 12.69
CA ALA A 465 -35.65 -14.15 12.31
C ALA A 465 -34.89 -14.43 11.01
N ARG A 466 -34.60 -13.37 10.26
CA ARG A 466 -33.70 -13.33 9.11
C ARG A 466 -32.60 -12.32 9.42
N LEU A 467 -31.37 -12.78 9.60
CA LEU A 467 -30.22 -11.92 9.90
C LEU A 467 -29.31 -11.83 8.68
N ARG A 468 -29.06 -10.61 8.21
CA ARG A 468 -28.11 -10.31 7.15
C ARG A 468 -26.90 -9.57 7.71
N LEU A 469 -25.71 -10.09 7.49
CA LEU A 469 -24.45 -9.39 7.74
C LEU A 469 -23.95 -8.80 6.42
N CYS A 470 -23.57 -7.53 6.40
CA CYS A 470 -23.08 -6.81 5.23
C CYS A 470 -21.74 -6.13 5.55
N TRP A 471 -20.75 -6.30 4.68
CA TRP A 471 -19.45 -5.63 4.76
C TRP A 471 -18.94 -5.36 3.34
N ASP A 472 -17.81 -4.67 3.19
CA ASP A 472 -17.31 -4.24 1.87
C ASP A 472 -16.94 -5.42 0.95
N GLY A 473 -16.73 -6.60 1.53
CA GLY A 473 -16.44 -7.85 0.83
C GLY A 473 -17.65 -8.72 0.51
N GLY A 474 -18.87 -8.36 0.92
CA GLY A 474 -20.08 -9.11 0.59
C GLY A 474 -21.17 -9.11 1.66
N SER A 475 -22.08 -10.09 1.58
CA SER A 475 -23.12 -10.29 2.58
C SER A 475 -23.34 -11.77 2.91
N LEU A 476 -23.65 -12.07 4.17
CA LEU A 476 -24.05 -13.38 4.67
C LEU A 476 -25.47 -13.32 5.20
N GLU A 477 -26.20 -14.41 5.06
CA GLU A 477 -27.60 -14.48 5.46
C GLU A 477 -27.91 -15.73 6.26
N PHE A 478 -28.63 -15.53 7.35
CA PHE A 478 -29.05 -16.56 8.29
C PHE A 478 -30.57 -16.50 8.47
N LEU A 479 -31.20 -17.65 8.62
CA LEU A 479 -32.65 -17.81 8.71
C LEU A 479 -33.04 -18.73 9.87
N SER A 480 -34.04 -18.30 10.63
CA SER A 480 -34.73 -19.10 11.66
C SER A 480 -36.23 -18.99 11.39
N GLY A 481 -36.93 -20.13 11.43
CA GLY A 481 -38.36 -20.20 11.09
C GLY A 481 -38.64 -19.73 9.65
N GLU A 482 -39.63 -18.85 9.49
CA GLU A 482 -40.02 -18.26 8.20
C GLU A 482 -39.24 -16.97 7.86
N GLY A 483 -38.41 -16.47 8.79
CA GLY A 483 -37.61 -15.26 8.60
C GLY A 483 -38.41 -13.96 8.48
N GLN A 484 -39.56 -13.87 9.15
CA GLN A 484 -40.43 -12.70 9.08
C GLN A 484 -39.79 -11.42 9.66
N TYR A 485 -38.81 -11.56 10.56
CA TYR A 485 -38.15 -10.42 11.21
C TYR A 485 -36.76 -10.18 10.67
N ILE A 486 -36.55 -9.05 10.00
CA ILE A 486 -35.30 -8.77 9.31
C ILE A 486 -34.36 -7.95 10.21
N PHE A 487 -33.18 -8.50 10.41
CA PHE A 487 -32.03 -7.85 11.03
C PHE A 487 -30.97 -7.62 9.98
N THR A 488 -30.37 -6.44 9.95
CA THR A 488 -29.24 -6.15 9.08
C THR A 488 -28.11 -5.57 9.92
N ILE A 489 -26.94 -6.17 9.84
CA ILE A 489 -25.73 -5.64 10.46
C ILE A 489 -24.82 -5.23 9.33
N SER A 490 -24.57 -3.93 9.21
CA SER A 490 -23.69 -3.39 8.19
C SER A 490 -22.46 -2.78 8.84
N TYR A 491 -21.28 -3.16 8.37
CA TYR A 491 -20.05 -2.48 8.73
C TYR A 491 -19.99 -1.11 8.01
N GLN A 492 -19.99 -0.01 8.78
CA GLN A 492 -19.96 1.35 8.26
C GLN A 492 -19.04 2.22 9.12
N GLU A 493 -18.17 3.01 8.49
CA GLU A 493 -17.30 3.99 9.20
C GLU A 493 -16.44 3.32 10.30
N GLY A 494 -15.91 2.12 10.02
CA GLY A 494 -15.06 1.39 10.97
C GLY A 494 -15.79 0.69 12.11
N ASN A 495 -17.14 0.66 12.10
CA ASN A 495 -17.92 0.03 13.16
C ASN A 495 -19.11 -0.79 12.61
N PRO A 496 -19.41 -1.96 13.20
CA PRO A 496 -20.63 -2.69 12.87
C PRO A 496 -21.85 -1.95 13.40
N ARG A 497 -22.83 -1.67 12.53
CA ARG A 497 -24.11 -1.04 12.90
C ARG A 497 -25.24 -2.05 12.78
N TYR A 498 -25.94 -2.25 13.89
CA TYR A 498 -27.12 -3.12 13.96
C TYR A 498 -28.38 -2.34 13.60
N HIS A 499 -29.00 -2.72 12.49
CA HIS A 499 -30.27 -2.19 12.01
C HIS A 499 -31.37 -3.24 12.17
N PHE A 500 -32.43 -2.85 12.87
CA PHE A 500 -33.63 -3.66 13.01
C PHE A 500 -34.76 -3.00 12.23
N HIS A 501 -35.35 -3.74 11.29
CA HIS A 501 -36.44 -3.23 10.47
C HIS A 501 -37.75 -3.33 11.25
N VAL A 502 -38.08 -2.29 12.01
CA VAL A 502 -39.24 -2.24 12.92
C VAL A 502 -40.58 -2.37 12.19
N GLU A 503 -40.63 -1.97 10.91
CA GLU A 503 -41.83 -2.01 10.06
C GLU A 503 -42.40 -3.42 9.88
N THR A 504 -41.59 -4.46 10.08
CA THR A 504 -42.01 -5.86 9.96
C THR A 504 -42.53 -6.44 11.27
N LEU A 505 -42.55 -5.68 12.37
CA LEU A 505 -42.96 -6.19 13.69
C LEU A 505 -44.40 -5.85 14.07
N PRO A 506 -45.21 -6.85 14.49
CA PRO A 506 -46.44 -6.61 15.23
C PRO A 506 -46.19 -5.85 16.53
N GLY A 507 -47.03 -4.86 16.84
CA GLY A 507 -46.86 -3.98 18.01
C GLY A 507 -46.72 -4.70 19.34
N HIS A 508 -47.40 -5.84 19.54
CA HIS A 508 -47.29 -6.63 20.77
C HIS A 508 -45.90 -7.29 20.96
N LEU A 509 -45.22 -7.67 19.87
CA LEU A 509 -43.85 -8.19 19.93
C LEU A 509 -42.84 -7.07 20.17
N TYR A 510 -43.10 -5.87 19.64
CA TYR A 510 -42.25 -4.71 19.93
C TYR A 510 -42.34 -4.32 21.41
N VAL A 511 -43.53 -4.38 22.01
CA VAL A 511 -43.72 -4.21 23.45
C VAL A 511 -42.98 -5.29 24.25
N ALA A 512 -43.03 -6.55 23.82
CA ALA A 512 -42.28 -7.63 24.47
C ALA A 512 -40.75 -7.37 24.41
N ARG A 513 -40.26 -6.87 23.28
CA ARG A 513 -38.87 -6.46 23.09
C ARG A 513 -38.48 -5.32 24.03
N LEU A 514 -39.31 -4.28 24.17
CA LEU A 514 -39.08 -3.17 25.12
C LEU A 514 -39.06 -3.63 26.59
N ARG A 515 -39.89 -4.62 26.96
CA ARG A 515 -39.85 -5.19 28.32
C ARG A 515 -38.59 -6.00 28.59
N PHE A 516 -38.07 -6.65 27.55
CA PHE A 516 -36.89 -7.51 27.67
C PHE A 516 -35.59 -6.70 27.65
N ARG A 517 -35.52 -5.66 26.80
CA ARG A 517 -34.39 -4.74 26.72
C ARG A 517 -34.47 -3.72 27.87
N LYS A 518 -33.58 -3.87 28.85
CA LYS A 518 -33.41 -2.91 29.96
C LYS A 518 -32.72 -1.63 29.48
N ASP A 519 -33.29 -0.96 28.50
CA ASP A 519 -32.73 0.26 27.94
C ASP A 519 -32.79 1.40 28.99
N PRO A 520 -31.73 2.23 29.11
CA PRO A 520 -31.68 3.27 30.11
C PRO A 520 -32.73 4.36 29.84
N LEU A 521 -33.33 4.91 30.89
CA LEU A 521 -34.27 6.02 30.77
C LEU A 521 -33.55 7.30 30.33
N THR A 522 -33.72 7.68 29.06
CA THR A 522 -33.27 8.96 28.51
C THR A 522 -34.38 9.57 27.66
N ALA A 523 -34.39 10.90 27.51
CA ALA A 523 -35.35 11.57 26.62
C ALA A 523 -35.21 11.08 25.17
N ASP A 524 -33.99 10.83 24.70
CA ASP A 524 -33.74 10.36 23.35
C ASP A 524 -34.28 8.93 23.13
N ASN A 525 -34.12 8.04 24.12
CA ASN A 525 -34.69 6.69 24.06
C ASN A 525 -36.22 6.72 24.03
N LEU A 526 -36.87 7.56 24.85
CA LEU A 526 -38.33 7.69 24.84
C LEU A 526 -38.85 8.20 23.48
N PHE A 527 -38.18 9.18 22.88
CA PHE A 527 -38.53 9.68 21.56
C PHE A 527 -38.32 8.63 20.46
N LYS A 528 -37.23 7.87 20.56
CA LYS A 528 -36.94 6.75 19.68
C LYS A 528 -38.04 5.68 19.76
N PHE A 529 -38.41 5.25 20.97
CA PHE A 529 -39.48 4.27 21.17
C PHE A 529 -40.83 4.75 20.65
N HIS A 530 -41.17 6.03 20.87
CA HIS A 530 -42.37 6.64 20.30
C HIS A 530 -42.36 6.58 18.75
N THR A 531 -41.22 6.87 18.14
CA THR A 531 -41.07 6.90 16.67
C THR A 531 -41.16 5.50 16.09
N GLU A 532 -40.45 4.53 16.69
CA GLU A 532 -40.46 3.12 16.29
C GLU A 532 -41.85 2.49 16.43
N LEU A 533 -42.59 2.77 17.53
CA LEU A 533 -43.98 2.32 17.69
C LEU A 533 -44.94 2.87 16.62
N GLY A 534 -44.62 4.02 16.03
CA GLY A 534 -45.36 4.60 14.92
C GLY A 534 -45.17 3.87 13.59
N LEU A 535 -44.14 3.04 13.48
CA LEU A 535 -43.82 2.22 12.32
C LEU A 535 -44.32 0.77 12.47
N CYS A 536 -44.67 0.33 13.69
CA CYS A 536 -45.19 -1.01 13.94
C CYS A 536 -46.64 -1.17 13.42
N GLY A 537 -46.97 -2.38 12.95
CA GLY A 537 -48.36 -2.75 12.64
C GLY A 537 -49.17 -3.12 13.88
N GLY A 538 -50.43 -2.65 13.97
CA GLY A 538 -51.39 -2.99 15.04
C GLY A 538 -51.88 -1.79 15.86
N ASP A 539 -52.73 -2.05 16.86
CA ASP A 539 -53.29 -1.00 17.73
C ASP A 539 -52.30 -0.61 18.85
N THR A 540 -51.41 0.34 18.52
CA THR A 540 -50.38 0.88 19.43
C THR A 540 -50.62 2.35 19.80
N ALA A 541 -51.72 2.94 19.34
CA ALA A 541 -51.97 4.39 19.40
C ALA A 541 -51.94 4.92 20.84
N VAL A 542 -52.55 4.19 21.78
CA VAL A 542 -52.60 4.57 23.19
C VAL A 542 -51.21 4.58 23.83
N LEU A 543 -50.41 3.52 23.60
CA LEU A 543 -49.05 3.45 24.14
C LEU A 543 -48.14 4.53 23.52
N ARG A 544 -48.31 4.82 22.23
CA ARG A 544 -47.59 5.90 21.54
C ARG A 544 -47.89 7.27 22.16
N ALA A 545 -49.16 7.56 22.46
CA ALA A 545 -49.56 8.79 23.14
C ALA A 545 -48.95 8.88 24.55
N CYS A 546 -48.92 7.77 25.30
CA CYS A 546 -48.26 7.72 26.60
C CYS A 546 -46.75 7.98 26.51
N LEU A 547 -46.05 7.38 25.55
CA LEU A 547 -44.60 7.60 25.35
C LEU A 547 -44.27 9.03 24.92
N TYR A 548 -45.09 9.64 24.05
CA TYR A 548 -44.92 11.04 23.66
C TYR A 548 -45.08 11.97 24.86
N THR A 549 -46.08 11.71 25.70
CA THR A 549 -46.34 12.47 26.92
C THR A 549 -45.20 12.31 27.93
N ALA A 550 -44.72 11.08 28.11
CA ALA A 550 -43.55 10.77 28.93
C ALA A 550 -42.31 11.52 28.44
N TRP A 551 -42.02 11.51 27.14
CA TRP A 551 -40.91 12.23 26.54
C TRP A 551 -41.00 13.73 26.77
N ARG A 552 -42.17 14.32 26.48
CA ARG A 552 -42.39 15.77 26.61
C ARG A 552 -42.21 16.25 28.06
N GLY A 553 -42.75 15.50 29.01
CA GLY A 553 -42.58 15.77 30.44
C GLY A 553 -41.13 15.59 30.87
N PHE A 554 -40.57 14.40 30.63
CA PHE A 554 -39.23 14.04 31.08
C PHE A 554 -38.13 14.96 30.53
N ARG A 555 -38.24 15.41 29.26
CA ARG A 555 -37.29 16.35 28.65
C ARG A 555 -37.29 17.73 29.34
N GLY A 556 -38.41 18.14 29.91
CA GLY A 556 -38.54 19.40 30.65
C GLY A 556 -37.93 19.37 32.05
N GLU A 557 -37.62 18.17 32.57
CA GLU A 557 -37.12 18.01 33.93
C GLU A 557 -35.67 18.47 34.11
N PRO A 558 -35.30 18.92 35.33
CA PRO A 558 -33.91 19.15 35.70
C PRO A 558 -33.05 17.89 35.53
N ARG A 559 -31.76 18.08 35.21
CA ARG A 559 -30.81 16.97 35.01
C ARG A 559 -30.69 16.04 36.22
N CYS A 560 -30.87 16.54 37.44
CA CYS A 560 -30.85 15.73 38.66
C CYS A 560 -32.02 14.73 38.71
N VAL A 561 -33.22 15.13 38.28
CA VAL A 561 -34.39 14.24 38.16
C VAL A 561 -34.15 13.24 37.04
N GLN A 562 -33.70 13.70 35.87
CA GLN A 562 -33.42 12.81 34.74
C GLN A 562 -32.35 11.75 35.06
N GLY A 563 -31.37 12.09 35.89
CA GLY A 563 -30.30 11.18 36.31
C GLY A 563 -30.68 10.17 37.40
N ASN A 564 -31.88 10.26 37.99
CA ASN A 564 -32.30 9.42 39.12
C ASN A 564 -33.80 9.03 39.07
N ALA A 565 -34.38 8.97 37.87
CA ALA A 565 -35.80 8.74 37.67
C ALA A 565 -36.18 7.27 37.46
N ARG A 566 -37.38 6.92 37.90
CA ARG A 566 -38.08 5.68 37.60
C ARG A 566 -39.40 6.02 36.91
N LEU A 567 -39.42 5.92 35.59
CA LEU A 567 -40.58 6.20 34.75
C LEU A 567 -41.43 4.93 34.59
N LEU A 568 -42.72 5.04 34.90
CA LEU A 568 -43.68 3.96 34.80
C LEU A 568 -44.80 4.34 33.84
N ILE A 569 -44.91 3.65 32.70
CA ILE A 569 -45.96 3.89 31.72
C ILE A 569 -47.00 2.78 31.82
N ARG A 570 -48.24 3.14 32.17
CA ARG A 570 -49.37 2.20 32.20
C ARG A 570 -50.36 2.54 31.11
N TRP A 571 -50.76 1.53 30.34
CA TRP A 571 -51.85 1.62 29.37
C TRP A 571 -52.74 0.38 29.49
N GLY A 572 -53.94 0.40 28.91
CA GLY A 572 -54.91 -0.70 29.01
C GLY A 572 -54.39 -2.09 28.57
N GLY A 573 -53.26 -2.16 27.85
CA GLY A 573 -52.60 -3.39 27.42
C GLY A 573 -51.35 -3.79 28.22
N GLY A 574 -50.99 -3.07 29.29
CA GLY A 574 -49.94 -3.45 30.23
C GLY A 574 -49.08 -2.30 30.76
N GLU A 575 -47.87 -2.65 31.24
CA GLU A 575 -46.94 -1.73 31.89
C GLU A 575 -45.54 -1.80 31.22
N LEU A 576 -44.86 -0.64 31.19
CA LEU A 576 -43.45 -0.48 30.82
C LEU A 576 -42.77 0.33 31.91
N GLU A 577 -41.57 -0.11 32.28
CA GLU A 577 -40.76 0.52 33.31
C GLU A 577 -39.38 0.89 32.73
N PHE A 578 -38.96 2.13 32.97
CA PHE A 578 -37.65 2.63 32.60
C PHE A 578 -36.99 3.27 33.82
N VAL A 579 -35.70 3.02 34.01
CA VAL A 579 -34.95 3.50 35.18
C VAL A 579 -33.68 4.24 34.74
N SER A 580 -33.38 5.33 35.42
CA SER A 580 -32.14 6.11 35.35
C SER A 580 -31.57 6.25 36.77
N GLY A 581 -30.25 6.08 36.91
CA GLY A 581 -29.58 6.12 38.22
C GLY A 581 -30.14 5.11 39.23
N GLN A 582 -30.47 5.58 40.43
CA GLN A 582 -31.05 4.76 41.50
C GLN A 582 -32.58 4.70 41.47
N GLY A 583 -33.24 5.44 40.57
CA GLY A 583 -34.69 5.40 40.37
C GLY A 583 -35.52 5.95 41.54
N GLN A 584 -35.00 6.92 42.29
CA GLN A 584 -35.66 7.49 43.48
C GLN A 584 -36.76 8.50 43.15
N CYS A 585 -36.75 9.09 41.95
CA CYS A 585 -37.84 9.97 41.48
C CYS A 585 -38.86 9.14 40.71
N GLY A 586 -40.01 8.85 41.31
CA GLY A 586 -41.08 8.11 40.64
C GLY A 586 -41.83 9.00 39.65
N ILE A 587 -41.96 8.57 38.40
CA ILE A 587 -42.64 9.32 37.35
C ILE A 587 -43.69 8.42 36.71
N PRO A 588 -44.94 8.37 37.24
CA PRO A 588 -45.99 7.61 36.59
C PRO A 588 -46.61 8.41 35.43
N VAL A 589 -46.79 7.73 34.30
CA VAL A 589 -47.62 8.18 33.17
C VAL A 589 -48.85 7.29 33.11
N LEU A 590 -49.99 7.86 33.48
CA LEU A 590 -51.26 7.15 33.65
C LEU A 590 -52.30 7.71 32.69
N LEU A 591 -53.19 6.85 32.18
CA LEU A 591 -54.37 7.28 31.45
C LEU A 591 -55.45 7.69 32.46
N ALA A 592 -55.80 8.98 32.48
CA ALA A 592 -56.95 9.49 33.23
C ALA A 592 -57.91 10.14 32.23
N ASP A 593 -59.17 9.72 32.25
CA ASP A 593 -60.21 10.16 31.30
C ASP A 593 -59.85 9.94 29.82
N GLY A 594 -59.01 8.94 29.53
CA GLY A 594 -58.55 8.62 28.17
C GLY A 594 -57.31 9.38 27.71
N GLU A 595 -56.83 10.34 28.49
CA GLU A 595 -55.64 11.14 28.18
C GLU A 595 -54.44 10.75 29.07
N PRO A 596 -53.23 10.61 28.51
CA PRO A 596 -52.04 10.35 29.29
C PRO A 596 -51.66 11.57 30.15
N GLN A 597 -51.47 11.36 31.44
CA GLN A 597 -51.04 12.37 32.40
C GLN A 597 -49.68 12.01 32.98
N TYR A 598 -48.78 13.00 33.01
CA TYR A 598 -47.43 12.90 33.55
C TYR A 598 -47.38 13.47 34.96
N HIS A 599 -46.97 12.67 35.94
CA HIS A 599 -46.86 13.07 37.34
C HIS A 599 -45.45 12.78 37.86
N ILE A 600 -45.00 13.56 38.86
CA ILE A 600 -43.76 13.30 39.59
C ILE A 600 -44.13 13.05 41.06
N THR A 601 -43.64 11.95 41.59
CA THR A 601 -43.87 11.50 42.96
C THR A 601 -42.53 11.22 43.63
N GLU A 602 -42.26 11.89 44.75
CA GLU A 602 -41.09 11.58 45.58
C GLU A 602 -41.31 10.25 46.31
N LEU A 603 -40.42 9.28 46.09
CA LEU A 603 -40.46 8.00 46.79
C LEU A 603 -39.57 8.09 48.03
N GLY A 604 -40.16 8.33 49.22
CA GLY A 604 -39.40 8.31 50.47
C GLY A 604 -40.00 9.02 51.70
N GLY A 605 -41.12 9.74 51.58
CA GLY A 605 -41.79 10.40 52.70
C GLY A 605 -43.13 9.75 53.09
N ASP A 606 -43.59 9.97 54.34
CA ASP A 606 -44.84 9.41 54.90
C ASP A 606 -46.12 9.82 54.15
N ARG A 607 -46.04 10.77 53.21
CA ARG A 607 -47.09 11.09 52.24
C ARG A 607 -46.48 11.50 50.89
N PRO A 608 -47.01 11.00 49.75
CA PRO A 608 -46.60 11.47 48.43
C PRO A 608 -47.12 12.90 48.20
N GLU A 609 -46.21 13.86 48.08
CA GLU A 609 -46.55 15.23 47.65
C GLU A 609 -46.37 15.33 46.12
N THR A 610 -47.43 15.72 45.42
CA THR A 610 -47.45 15.85 43.95
C THR A 610 -47.01 17.26 43.55
N TRP A 611 -45.99 17.38 42.71
CA TRP A 611 -45.54 18.67 42.18
C TRP A 611 -46.17 18.95 40.81
N SER A 612 -46.64 20.19 40.61
CA SER A 612 -47.02 20.68 39.28
C SER A 612 -46.26 21.97 38.98
N HIS A 613 -45.66 22.05 37.80
CA HIS A 613 -44.99 23.27 37.30
C HIS A 613 -45.94 24.47 37.07
N ALA A 614 -47.24 24.32 37.37
CA ALA A 614 -48.26 25.34 37.12
C ALA A 614 -48.58 26.24 38.33
N SER A 615 -48.09 25.92 39.54
CA SER A 615 -48.39 26.68 40.75
C SER A 615 -47.26 27.64 41.15
N ARG A 616 -47.56 28.95 41.21
CA ARG A 616 -46.70 30.01 41.75
C ARG A 616 -46.49 29.81 43.26
N GLU A 617 -45.26 29.85 43.74
CA GLU A 617 -44.97 29.64 45.16
C GLU A 617 -45.20 30.92 46.00
N PRO A 618 -45.78 30.80 47.21
CA PRO A 618 -45.93 31.92 48.13
C PRO A 618 -44.56 32.43 48.57
N LEU A 619 -44.40 33.76 48.69
CA LEU A 619 -43.16 34.38 49.14
C LEU A 619 -43.25 34.78 50.61
N SER A 620 -42.58 34.00 51.46
CA SER A 620 -42.16 34.39 52.81
C SER A 620 -40.76 33.83 53.07
N VAL A 621 -40.08 34.32 54.11
CA VAL A 621 -38.78 33.76 54.52
C VAL A 621 -38.90 32.26 54.82
N ALA A 622 -40.00 31.83 55.44
CA ALA A 622 -40.26 30.43 55.74
C ALA A 622 -40.47 29.60 54.46
N ASP A 623 -41.10 30.17 53.43
CA ASP A 623 -41.31 29.48 52.15
C ASP A 623 -39.99 29.33 51.37
N LEU A 624 -39.14 30.37 51.37
CA LEU A 624 -37.80 30.29 50.78
C LEU A 624 -36.95 29.20 51.46
N VAL A 625 -36.97 29.12 52.80
CA VAL A 625 -36.25 28.07 53.56
C VAL A 625 -36.82 26.69 53.24
N ARG A 626 -38.15 26.54 53.19
CA ARG A 626 -38.80 25.25 52.88
C ARG A 626 -38.40 24.72 51.52
N VAL A 627 -38.31 25.61 50.53
CA VAL A 627 -37.95 25.27 49.15
C VAL A 627 -36.46 24.97 49.06
N TRP A 628 -35.62 25.74 49.76
CA TRP A 628 -34.19 25.47 49.91
C TRP A 628 -33.92 24.09 50.53
N ASP A 629 -34.56 23.75 51.65
CA ASP A 629 -34.42 22.44 52.31
C ASP A 629 -34.85 21.28 51.39
N ARG A 630 -35.96 21.46 50.66
CA ARG A 630 -36.47 20.46 49.72
C ARG A 630 -35.51 20.21 48.56
N LEU A 631 -34.95 21.28 47.97
CA LEU A 631 -33.94 21.16 46.91
C LEU A 631 -32.62 20.56 47.43
N GLY A 632 -32.27 20.83 48.69
CA GLY A 632 -31.15 20.18 49.39
C GLY A 632 -31.32 18.67 49.49
N ARG A 633 -32.52 18.19 49.88
CA ARG A 633 -32.83 16.76 49.93
C ARG A 633 -32.73 16.05 48.58
N TRP A 634 -33.04 16.75 47.49
CA TRP A 634 -32.95 16.21 46.13
C TRP A 634 -31.53 16.26 45.53
N GLY A 635 -30.53 16.76 46.27
CA GLY A 635 -29.19 17.00 45.73
C GLY A 635 -29.18 18.01 44.58
N ALA A 636 -30.25 18.79 44.43
CA ALA A 636 -30.43 19.77 43.36
C ALA A 636 -29.86 21.16 43.73
N LEU A 637 -29.36 21.27 44.96
CA LEU A 637 -28.81 22.50 45.52
C LEU A 637 -27.31 22.62 45.20
N GLY A 638 -27.00 23.11 44.00
CA GLY A 638 -25.61 23.47 43.65
C GLY A 638 -25.11 24.67 44.47
N GLU A 639 -23.79 24.89 44.49
CA GLU A 639 -23.17 25.98 45.26
C GLU A 639 -23.73 27.35 44.88
N GLU A 640 -23.90 27.62 43.58
CA GLU A 640 -24.48 28.89 43.08
C GLU A 640 -25.92 29.11 43.57
N LEU A 641 -26.77 28.08 43.46
CA LEU A 641 -28.17 28.16 43.86
C LEU A 641 -28.30 28.27 45.38
N SER A 642 -27.46 27.54 46.11
CA SER A 642 -27.37 27.63 47.57
C SER A 642 -26.99 29.04 48.03
N GLY A 643 -25.97 29.62 47.39
CA GLY A 643 -25.54 31.01 47.64
C GLY A 643 -26.66 32.02 47.33
N CYS A 644 -27.37 31.85 46.21
CA CYS A 644 -28.48 32.73 45.86
C CYS A 644 -29.65 32.61 46.85
N PHE A 645 -29.99 31.40 47.32
CA PHE A 645 -31.00 31.24 48.36
C PHE A 645 -30.57 31.86 49.68
N GLY A 646 -29.30 31.67 50.08
CA GLY A 646 -28.73 32.29 51.28
C GLY A 646 -28.83 33.81 51.25
N GLU A 647 -28.43 34.42 50.13
CA GLU A 647 -28.53 35.87 49.93
C GLU A 647 -30.00 36.34 49.88
N ALA A 648 -30.87 35.62 49.17
CA ALA A 648 -32.30 35.93 49.11
C ALA A 648 -32.92 35.93 50.50
N ILE A 649 -32.68 34.90 51.30
CA ILE A 649 -33.18 34.76 52.68
C ILE A 649 -32.64 35.89 53.56
N SER A 650 -31.33 36.11 53.53
CA SER A 650 -30.64 37.12 54.33
C SER A 650 -31.17 38.52 54.04
N GLN A 651 -31.16 38.93 52.77
CA GLN A 651 -31.52 40.29 52.36
C GLN A 651 -33.02 40.54 52.45
N PHE A 652 -33.84 39.59 52.01
CA PHE A 652 -35.29 39.75 52.04
C PHE A 652 -35.81 39.85 53.48
N SER A 653 -35.21 39.13 54.43
CA SER A 653 -35.57 39.22 55.86
C SER A 653 -35.38 40.62 56.45
N GLN A 654 -34.48 41.42 55.87
CA GLN A 654 -34.15 42.78 56.31
C GLN A 654 -34.96 43.87 55.57
N GLU A 655 -35.71 43.51 54.52
CA GLU A 655 -36.60 44.45 53.84
C GLU A 655 -37.80 44.83 54.73
N PRO A 656 -38.33 46.07 54.65
CA PRO A 656 -39.48 46.47 55.45
C PRO A 656 -40.72 45.65 55.12
N ARG A 657 -41.63 45.47 56.09
CA ARG A 657 -42.84 44.64 55.94
C ARG A 657 -43.70 45.00 54.73
N CYS A 658 -43.77 46.29 54.36
CA CYS A 658 -44.49 46.74 53.17
C CYS A 658 -43.89 46.25 51.85
N VAL A 659 -42.57 46.03 51.81
CA VAL A 659 -41.86 45.42 50.67
C VAL A 659 -42.08 43.91 50.69
N GLN A 660 -41.87 43.25 51.84
CA GLN A 660 -42.06 41.79 51.96
C GLN A 660 -43.49 41.34 51.62
N GLY A 661 -44.51 42.12 52.01
CA GLY A 661 -45.92 41.82 51.77
C GLY A 661 -46.42 42.05 50.33
N ASN A 662 -45.58 42.59 49.44
CA ASN A 662 -45.96 42.92 48.06
C ASN A 662 -44.79 42.74 47.08
N ALA A 663 -43.97 41.72 47.30
CA ALA A 663 -42.77 41.45 46.52
C ALA A 663 -42.95 40.33 45.49
N ARG A 664 -42.26 40.46 44.36
CA ARG A 664 -41.98 39.39 43.40
C ARG A 664 -40.49 39.15 43.42
N LEU A 665 -40.07 38.01 43.98
CA LEU A 665 -38.67 37.63 44.11
C LEU A 665 -38.29 36.61 43.03
N LEU A 666 -37.25 36.92 42.26
CA LEU A 666 -36.69 36.10 41.20
C LEU A 666 -35.31 35.61 41.61
N ILE A 667 -35.10 34.30 41.69
CA ILE A 667 -33.77 33.70 41.88
C ILE A 667 -33.28 33.17 40.53
N GLN A 668 -32.14 33.64 40.04
CA GLN A 668 -31.55 33.25 38.76
C GLN A 668 -30.14 32.69 38.95
N TRP A 669 -29.91 31.49 38.42
CA TRP A 669 -28.61 30.80 38.46
C TRP A 669 -28.38 30.09 37.11
N GLY A 670 -27.24 30.31 36.45
CA GLY A 670 -26.95 29.74 35.13
C GLY A 670 -28.10 29.90 34.12
N ARG A 671 -28.74 28.77 33.73
CA ARG A 671 -29.93 28.73 32.85
C ARG A 671 -31.27 28.54 33.60
N GLY A 672 -31.25 28.46 34.93
CA GLY A 672 -32.40 28.24 35.80
C GLY A 672 -33.02 29.55 36.33
N ARG A 673 -34.31 29.50 36.63
CA ARG A 673 -35.06 30.60 37.28
C ARG A 673 -36.12 30.07 38.24
N LEU A 674 -36.27 30.70 39.40
CA LEU A 674 -37.38 30.51 40.33
C LEU A 674 -38.07 31.85 40.60
N GLU A 675 -39.39 31.80 40.73
CA GLU A 675 -40.23 32.97 40.99
C GLU A 675 -41.12 32.73 42.21
N PHE A 676 -41.04 33.66 43.15
CA PHE A 676 -41.85 33.69 44.38
C PHE A 676 -42.65 34.98 44.41
N ARG A 677 -43.90 34.94 44.90
CA ARG A 677 -44.75 36.13 44.96
C ARG A 677 -45.49 36.28 46.29
N SER A 678 -45.50 37.51 46.80
CA SER A 678 -46.26 37.96 47.96
C SER A 678 -47.15 39.12 47.54
N GLY A 679 -48.42 39.10 47.95
CA GLY A 679 -49.41 40.10 47.54
C GLY A 679 -49.52 40.27 46.03
N GLU A 680 -49.57 41.52 45.57
CA GLU A 680 -49.63 41.89 44.16
C GLU A 680 -48.25 41.84 43.46
N GLY A 681 -47.16 41.59 44.16
CA GLY A 681 -45.81 41.51 43.59
C GLY A 681 -45.34 42.79 42.89
N GLN A 682 -45.75 43.96 43.38
CA GLN A 682 -45.37 45.26 42.78
C GLN A 682 -43.90 45.64 43.03
N CYS A 683 -43.27 45.07 44.06
CA CYS A 683 -41.84 45.23 44.31
C CYS A 683 -41.07 44.09 43.63
N GLU A 684 -40.40 44.37 42.53
CA GLU A 684 -39.53 43.39 41.89
C GLU A 684 -38.19 43.28 42.64
N ILE A 685 -37.83 42.06 43.00
CA ILE A 685 -36.59 41.71 43.68
C ILE A 685 -35.94 40.62 42.85
N SER A 686 -34.66 40.76 42.52
CA SER A 686 -33.91 39.72 41.83
C SER A 686 -32.63 39.39 42.57
N VAL A 687 -32.39 38.09 42.73
CA VAL A 687 -31.13 37.54 43.21
C VAL A 687 -30.47 36.81 42.05
N ARG A 688 -29.31 37.29 41.62
CA ARG A 688 -28.57 36.74 40.48
C ARG A 688 -27.16 36.38 40.91
N CYS A 689 -26.65 35.23 40.47
CA CYS A 689 -25.22 34.94 40.62
C CYS A 689 -24.44 35.64 39.48
N ARG A 690 -23.61 36.64 39.82
CA ARG A 690 -22.62 37.24 38.91
C ARG A 690 -21.23 37.03 39.51
N ASP A 691 -20.27 36.57 38.70
CA ASP A 691 -18.88 36.34 39.12
C ASP A 691 -18.75 35.52 40.42
N GLU A 692 -19.51 34.41 40.51
CA GLU A 692 -19.58 33.51 41.68
C GLU A 692 -20.09 34.16 42.97
N ARG A 693 -20.71 35.35 42.89
CA ARG A 693 -21.29 36.05 44.03
C ARG A 693 -22.78 36.33 43.81
N PRO A 694 -23.64 36.02 44.78
CA PRO A 694 -25.05 36.36 44.69
C PRO A 694 -25.23 37.87 44.89
N GLU A 695 -25.90 38.51 43.93
CA GLU A 695 -26.24 39.93 43.95
C GLU A 695 -27.73 40.10 44.20
N TYR A 696 -28.08 40.89 45.22
CA TYR A 696 -29.45 41.23 45.56
C TYR A 696 -29.82 42.61 45.01
N GLU A 697 -30.63 42.62 43.95
CA GLU A 697 -31.12 43.83 43.30
C GLU A 697 -32.61 44.02 43.62
N VAL A 698 -32.99 45.25 43.96
CA VAL A 698 -34.41 45.63 44.10
C VAL A 698 -34.71 46.64 43.00
N GLY A 699 -35.76 46.36 42.24
CA GLY A 699 -36.25 47.19 41.16
C GLY A 699 -36.85 48.52 41.63
N GLU A 700 -37.57 49.18 40.73
CA GLU A 700 -38.22 50.46 41.04
C GLU A 700 -39.30 50.29 42.11
N LEU A 701 -39.20 51.09 43.18
CA LEU A 701 -40.11 51.05 44.31
C LEU A 701 -41.11 52.22 44.26
N PRO A 702 -42.39 52.00 44.60
CA PRO A 702 -43.30 53.10 44.96
C PRO A 702 -42.70 53.96 46.08
N VAL A 703 -42.93 55.28 46.06
CA VAL A 703 -42.30 56.24 47.01
C VAL A 703 -42.40 55.83 48.46
N HIS A 704 -43.58 55.39 48.90
CA HIS A 704 -43.79 55.02 50.29
C HIS A 704 -42.94 53.78 50.68
N MET A 705 -42.72 52.83 49.77
CA MET A 705 -41.81 51.70 49.97
C MET A 705 -40.35 52.13 49.89
N TYR A 706 -40.00 53.03 48.97
CA TYR A 706 -38.65 53.59 48.89
C TYR A 706 -38.27 54.35 50.17
N LEU A 707 -39.17 55.17 50.71
CA LEU A 707 -38.98 55.89 51.98
C LEU A 707 -38.92 54.94 53.17
N ALA A 708 -39.77 53.91 53.22
CA ALA A 708 -39.70 52.88 54.27
C ALA A 708 -38.35 52.17 54.23
N ARG A 709 -37.86 51.83 53.03
CA ARG A 709 -36.57 51.18 52.83
C ARG A 709 -35.40 52.08 53.20
N LEU A 710 -35.42 53.36 52.83
CA LEU A 710 -34.40 54.34 53.23
C LEU A 710 -34.28 54.50 54.75
N ARG A 711 -35.40 54.38 55.48
CA ARG A 711 -35.39 54.42 56.95
C ARG A 711 -34.76 53.17 57.58
N THR A 712 -35.04 52.00 57.01
CA THR A 712 -34.46 50.73 57.50
C THR A 712 -33.04 50.49 57.01
N ARG A 713 -32.69 51.06 55.87
CA ARG A 713 -31.41 50.91 55.16
C ARG A 713 -30.97 52.29 54.62
N PRO A 714 -30.39 53.16 55.48
CA PRO A 714 -29.92 54.48 55.08
C PRO A 714 -28.92 54.42 53.92
N GLU A 715 -29.09 55.26 52.91
CA GLU A 715 -28.06 55.47 51.89
C GLU A 715 -26.92 56.35 52.47
N PRO A 716 -25.66 56.17 52.05
CA PRO A 716 -24.54 56.95 52.57
C PRO A 716 -24.69 58.43 52.22
N LEU A 717 -24.32 59.33 53.14
CA LEU A 717 -24.41 60.77 52.92
C LEU A 717 -23.38 61.21 51.87
N SER A 718 -23.89 61.70 50.75
CA SER A 718 -23.12 62.41 49.74
C SER A 718 -24.03 63.38 48.98
N ALA A 719 -23.44 64.39 48.33
CA ALA A 719 -24.21 65.28 47.46
C ALA A 719 -24.97 64.49 46.36
N ASP A 720 -24.36 63.42 45.83
CA ASP A 720 -24.98 62.58 44.80
C ASP A 720 -26.11 61.71 45.33
N THR A 721 -25.98 61.19 46.55
CA THR A 721 -27.08 60.50 47.26
C THR A 721 -28.26 61.44 47.42
N LEU A 722 -28.03 62.66 47.95
CA LEU A 722 -29.10 63.64 48.14
C LEU A 722 -29.76 64.04 46.81
N ARG A 723 -28.99 64.25 45.73
CA ARG A 723 -29.53 64.48 44.38
C ARG A 723 -30.35 63.31 43.86
N ARG A 724 -29.91 62.06 44.12
CA ARG A 724 -30.61 60.84 43.70
C ARG A 724 -31.93 60.69 44.44
N VAL A 725 -31.93 60.89 45.75
CA VAL A 725 -33.15 60.87 46.57
C VAL A 725 -34.10 61.98 46.11
N LEU A 726 -33.59 63.20 45.87
CA LEU A 726 -34.39 64.33 45.39
C LEU A 726 -35.02 64.06 44.02
N ARG A 727 -34.28 63.45 43.07
CA ARG A 727 -34.82 63.05 41.77
C ARG A 727 -35.94 62.00 41.91
N LYS A 728 -35.74 60.99 42.76
CA LYS A 728 -36.75 59.95 43.04
C LYS A 728 -38.00 60.51 43.70
N LEU A 729 -37.88 61.52 44.55
CA LEU A 729 -39.03 62.22 45.12
C LEU A 729 -39.73 63.12 44.10
N GLY A 730 -38.96 63.73 43.18
CA GLY A 730 -39.49 64.59 42.12
C GLY A 730 -40.29 63.86 41.04
N SER A 731 -40.07 62.56 40.84
CA SER A 731 -40.82 61.73 39.89
C SER A 731 -42.21 61.31 40.37
N CYS A 732 -42.69 61.81 41.52
CA CYS A 732 -43.86 61.24 42.18
C CYS A 732 -44.92 62.26 42.55
N GLN A 733 -46.19 61.90 42.37
CA GLN A 733 -47.36 62.74 42.63
C GLN A 733 -47.76 62.84 44.13
N ALA A 734 -47.02 62.20 45.03
CA ALA A 734 -47.32 62.21 46.47
C ALA A 734 -46.89 63.52 47.14
N ASP A 735 -47.59 63.92 48.22
CA ASP A 735 -47.32 65.12 49.02
C ASP A 735 -46.00 65.03 49.82
N THR A 736 -44.89 65.02 49.09
CA THR A 736 -43.51 65.01 49.59
C THR A 736 -42.89 66.41 49.54
N GLY A 737 -43.71 67.45 49.32
CA GLY A 737 -43.25 68.82 49.07
C GLY A 737 -42.32 69.34 50.17
N THR A 738 -42.67 69.11 51.44
CA THR A 738 -41.85 69.50 52.58
C THR A 738 -40.54 68.73 52.65
N LEU A 739 -40.55 67.41 52.45
CA LEU A 739 -39.33 66.58 52.42
C LEU A 739 -38.39 67.01 51.29
N ARG A 740 -38.94 67.21 50.09
CA ARG A 740 -38.16 67.65 48.92
C ARG A 740 -37.53 69.01 49.16
N ALA A 741 -38.26 69.94 49.76
CA ALA A 741 -37.72 71.25 50.11
C ALA A 741 -36.60 71.13 51.15
N CYS A 742 -36.77 70.28 52.19
CA CYS A 742 -35.72 70.02 53.18
C CYS A 742 -34.48 69.37 52.55
N ILE A 743 -34.63 68.37 51.68
CA ILE A 743 -33.49 67.73 50.98
C ILE A 743 -32.81 68.70 50.01
N SER A 744 -33.57 69.52 49.29
CA SER A 744 -33.00 70.54 48.40
C SER A 744 -32.16 71.53 49.20
N HIS A 745 -32.72 72.05 50.30
CA HIS A 745 -32.01 72.99 51.16
C HIS A 745 -30.80 72.34 51.84
N ALA A 746 -30.94 71.09 52.29
CA ALA A 746 -29.84 70.31 52.84
C ALA A 746 -28.71 70.15 51.81
N LEU A 747 -29.03 69.82 50.57
CA LEU A 747 -28.06 69.69 49.48
C LEU A 747 -27.36 71.02 49.20
N ASP A 748 -28.11 72.11 49.06
CA ASP A 748 -27.58 73.44 48.73
C ASP A 748 -26.62 73.96 49.81
N GLN A 749 -26.91 73.70 51.09
CA GLN A 749 -26.04 74.07 52.20
C GLN A 749 -24.88 73.08 52.39
N PHE A 750 -25.13 71.78 52.28
CA PHE A 750 -24.13 70.74 52.50
C PHE A 750 -22.96 70.84 51.52
N VAL A 751 -23.20 71.21 50.26
CA VAL A 751 -22.10 71.41 49.28
C VAL A 751 -21.22 72.62 49.59
N GLN A 752 -21.69 73.56 50.41
CA GLN A 752 -20.92 74.73 50.86
C GLN A 752 -20.12 74.44 52.13
N GLU A 753 -20.44 73.36 52.85
CA GLU A 753 -19.70 72.98 54.05
C GLU A 753 -18.28 72.52 53.67
N PRO A 754 -17.26 72.78 54.50
CA PRO A 754 -15.91 72.29 54.26
C PRO A 754 -15.86 70.76 54.09
N GLN A 755 -14.95 70.27 53.24
CA GLN A 755 -14.82 68.83 52.95
C GLN A 755 -14.63 67.99 54.23
N CYS A 756 -13.87 68.49 55.21
CA CYS A 756 -13.67 67.81 56.50
C CYS A 756 -14.96 67.65 57.33
N VAL A 757 -15.98 68.49 57.10
CA VAL A 757 -17.31 68.33 57.68
C VAL A 757 -18.10 67.30 56.87
N GLN A 758 -18.08 67.41 55.54
CA GLN A 758 -18.84 66.51 54.65
C GLN A 758 -18.44 65.03 54.77
N GLU A 759 -17.15 64.75 54.92
CA GLU A 759 -16.59 63.38 54.98
C GLU A 759 -16.87 62.64 56.29
N ASN A 760 -17.34 63.33 57.32
CA ASN A 760 -17.64 62.75 58.64
C ASN A 760 -18.92 63.34 59.23
N ALA A 761 -19.95 63.50 58.39
CA ALA A 761 -21.22 64.10 58.77
C ALA A 761 -22.33 63.05 58.92
N ARG A 762 -23.20 63.29 59.90
CA ARG A 762 -24.52 62.67 60.02
C ARG A 762 -25.56 63.74 59.74
N LEU A 763 -26.28 63.59 58.63
CA LEU A 763 -27.36 64.48 58.22
C LEU A 763 -28.71 63.89 58.62
N LEU A 764 -29.43 64.59 59.50
CA LEU A 764 -30.77 64.27 59.93
C LEU A 764 -31.77 65.27 59.33
N ILE A 765 -32.73 64.76 58.55
CA ILE A 765 -33.78 65.55 57.93
C ILE A 765 -35.12 65.25 58.59
N CYS A 766 -35.73 66.26 59.22
CA CYS A 766 -37.02 66.16 59.89
C CYS A 766 -38.07 67.02 59.13
N TRP A 767 -39.16 66.42 58.65
CA TRP A 767 -40.14 67.14 57.81
C TRP A 767 -41.61 66.99 58.24
N GLY A 768 -41.88 66.64 59.49
CA GLY A 768 -43.23 66.44 60.04
C GLY A 768 -43.89 65.11 59.65
N GLY A 769 -43.49 64.49 58.53
CA GLY A 769 -43.89 63.14 58.11
C GLY A 769 -42.92 62.02 58.55
N GLY A 770 -41.92 62.36 59.37
CA GLY A 770 -40.90 61.47 59.90
C GLY A 770 -39.48 62.03 59.72
N GLU A 771 -38.50 61.15 59.89
CA GLU A 771 -37.08 61.47 59.86
C GLU A 771 -36.35 60.60 58.82
N LEU A 772 -35.29 61.16 58.24
CA LEU A 772 -34.33 60.47 57.37
C LEU A 772 -32.95 60.81 57.87
N GLU A 773 -32.14 59.77 58.01
CA GLU A 773 -30.75 59.88 58.40
C GLU A 773 -29.88 59.47 57.21
N PHE A 774 -28.82 60.22 56.99
CA PHE A 774 -27.75 59.90 56.05
C PHE A 774 -26.43 60.05 56.79
N VAL A 775 -25.51 59.11 56.60
CA VAL A 775 -24.22 59.11 57.33
C VAL A 775 -23.05 59.01 56.36
N SER A 776 -22.04 59.86 56.56
CA SER A 776 -20.75 59.87 55.89
C SER A 776 -19.66 59.66 56.93
N GLY A 777 -18.66 58.83 56.64
CA GLY A 777 -17.60 58.47 57.58
C GLY A 777 -18.15 57.86 58.87
N GLN A 778 -17.70 58.37 60.01
CA GLN A 778 -18.16 57.96 61.35
C GLN A 778 -19.40 58.76 61.82
N GLY A 779 -19.82 59.78 61.06
CA GLY A 779 -21.01 60.58 61.37
C GLY A 779 -20.87 61.51 62.57
N GLU A 780 -19.65 61.93 62.91
CA GLU A 780 -19.40 62.68 64.15
C GLU A 780 -19.91 64.12 64.11
N ASN A 781 -19.98 64.75 62.92
CA ASN A 781 -20.54 66.09 62.73
C ASN A 781 -22.05 65.98 62.48
N LEU A 782 -22.88 66.48 63.40
CA LEU A 782 -24.33 66.42 63.25
C LEU A 782 -24.85 67.61 62.45
N ILE A 783 -25.58 67.33 61.37
CA ILE A 783 -26.27 68.31 60.56
C ILE A 783 -27.76 68.03 60.68
N THR A 784 -28.53 68.99 61.18
CA THR A 784 -29.98 68.87 61.35
C THR A 784 -30.68 69.83 60.40
N VAL A 785 -31.58 69.30 59.58
CA VAL A 785 -32.40 70.06 58.65
C VAL A 785 -33.87 69.85 58.97
N CYS A 786 -34.53 70.89 59.45
CA CYS A 786 -35.93 70.84 59.85
C CYS A 786 -36.69 72.09 59.40
N LYS A 787 -38.01 71.97 59.25
CA LYS A 787 -38.88 73.12 59.01
C LYS A 787 -39.24 73.75 60.37
N GLY A 788 -38.77 74.97 60.61
CA GLY A 788 -39.06 75.72 61.84
C GLY A 788 -40.51 76.23 61.90
N GLU A 789 -40.92 76.72 63.08
CA GLU A 789 -42.30 77.17 63.37
C GLU A 789 -42.79 78.30 62.44
N GLU A 790 -41.87 79.12 61.93
CA GLU A 790 -42.14 80.21 60.98
C GLU A 790 -42.25 79.74 59.51
N GLY A 791 -42.21 78.43 59.26
CA GLY A 791 -42.30 77.84 57.93
C GLY A 791 -41.00 77.88 57.12
N ARG A 792 -39.92 78.49 57.64
CA ARG A 792 -38.57 78.48 57.05
C ARG A 792 -37.82 77.20 57.38
N ILE A 793 -37.08 76.66 56.42
CA ILE A 793 -36.21 75.50 56.64
C ILE A 793 -34.94 76.00 57.32
N GLN A 794 -34.59 75.36 58.44
CA GLN A 794 -33.39 75.62 59.22
C GLN A 794 -32.34 74.56 58.90
N TYR A 795 -31.09 75.01 58.76
CA TYR A 795 -29.92 74.15 58.57
C TYR A 795 -28.96 74.42 59.73
N VAL A 796 -28.87 73.47 60.67
CA VAL A 796 -28.07 73.60 61.89
C VAL A 796 -26.95 72.58 61.85
N VAL A 797 -25.72 73.03 62.04
CA VAL A 797 -24.55 72.15 62.03
C VAL A 797 -23.84 72.24 63.37
N GLN A 798 -23.66 71.08 63.99
CA GLN A 798 -22.90 70.85 65.20
C GLN A 798 -21.65 70.07 64.83
N VAL A 799 -20.51 70.75 64.83
CA VAL A 799 -19.22 70.13 64.53
C VAL A 799 -18.56 69.59 65.80
N SER A 800 -17.92 68.43 65.67
CA SER A 800 -17.18 67.76 66.74
C SER A 800 -15.69 67.89 66.48
N GLY A 801 -15.10 68.98 66.98
CA GLY A 801 -13.66 69.22 66.90
C GLY A 801 -13.30 70.65 66.52
N TRP A 802 -12.09 71.07 66.92
CA TRP A 802 -11.63 72.44 66.70
C TRP A 802 -11.38 72.73 65.20
N TRP A 803 -10.90 71.74 64.44
CA TRP A 803 -10.56 71.95 63.02
C TRP A 803 -11.79 72.17 62.12
N PRO A 804 -12.85 71.34 62.17
CA PRO A 804 -14.11 71.63 61.46
C PRO A 804 -14.75 72.96 61.88
N TRP A 805 -14.60 73.38 63.14
CA TRP A 805 -15.09 74.68 63.62
C TRP A 805 -14.33 75.86 63.02
N ILE A 806 -12.99 75.81 62.99
CA ILE A 806 -12.15 76.84 62.34
C ILE A 806 -12.43 76.90 60.85
N ALA A 807 -12.54 75.76 60.17
CA ALA A 807 -12.78 75.69 58.73
C ALA A 807 -14.07 76.39 58.29
N ARG A 808 -15.07 76.49 59.17
CA ARG A 808 -16.34 77.21 58.92
C ARG A 808 -16.28 78.71 59.19
N LEU A 809 -15.30 79.20 59.98
CA LEU A 809 -15.14 80.61 60.32
C LEU A 809 -14.25 81.39 59.35
N LEU A 810 -13.45 80.70 58.54
CA LEU A 810 -12.59 81.33 57.55
C LEU A 810 -13.43 81.69 56.31
N PRO A 811 -13.47 82.96 55.87
CA PRO A 811 -14.14 83.32 54.64
C PRO A 811 -13.43 82.65 53.45
N TYR A 812 -14.20 81.91 52.64
CA TYR A 812 -13.77 81.25 51.41
C TYR A 812 -13.17 82.29 50.44
N THR A 813 -11.87 82.55 50.55
CA THR A 813 -11.10 83.28 49.54
C THR A 813 -10.59 82.24 48.55
N ALA A 814 -10.97 82.44 47.28
CA ALA A 814 -10.52 81.61 46.17
C ALA A 814 -8.98 81.53 46.15
N VAL A 815 -8.44 80.34 46.39
CA VAL A 815 -7.08 79.97 45.98
C VAL A 815 -7.18 78.69 45.18
N LEU A 816 -7.14 78.88 43.86
CA LEU A 816 -6.67 77.88 42.91
C LEU A 816 -5.19 77.56 43.21
N GLY A 817 -4.85 76.27 43.33
CA GLY A 817 -3.56 75.75 42.85
C GLY A 817 -2.74 74.84 43.79
N ARG A 818 -2.59 73.57 43.34
CA ARG A 818 -1.61 72.50 43.69
C ARG A 818 -1.88 71.71 44.98
N ASP A 819 -1.94 70.37 44.99
CA ASP A 819 -1.59 69.30 44.02
C ASP A 819 -2.73 68.29 43.82
#